data_AF-F4Q3G6-F1
#
_entry.id   AF-F4Q3G6-F1
#
_cell.length_a   1.000
_cell.length_b   1.000
_cell.length_c   1.000
_cell.angle_alpha   90.00
_cell.angle_beta   90.00
_cell.angle_gamma   90.00
#
_symmetry.space_group_name_H-M   'P 1'
#
loop_
_entity.id
_entity.type
_entity.pdbx_description
1 polymer ?
#
loop_
_entity_poly.entity_id
_entity_poly.type
_entity_poly.pdbx_seq_one_letter_code
_entity_poly.pdbx_strand_id
1 'polypeptide(L)'
;MNEWNDFGFCTNGVREITDQLFYGNVKTAIEIESSCSIKEYLAYGYGDLTVLVQMYDTVKDVMGTNQWPILHAAIKYRNMEFARHVYQYLMTTTTTILIDKSTPIYSTHVDTVEKLDMMINIQARSNGHHGDGDMTFLKTIIGKAIESAWQTNNLEFARIILLDRCQHIKEKVKVKVNLVQLPIDLDKMYLNQDTSIELVRLLFSIANMFGGSCWKEIVRMAIIIGRYDIVEYLLPKMPVVDDDTVLYVIDEAAKKGNLEMIQTILRIVPNEPILDAHLCACESGSLPVFQFLMSQFPDITPSEMILNQALDSGHWELAKYILENVPSAQPYPVDDIHKDLLEIEILDTLLQNDEKVECTFANVYTLAVELGRFDIVSHLDAKLQDFDNICFESALQLAIMARDLQMVQSIVTLHPHQNGFDCQYIFIDGPTELPEEMVRVLASSEISFSYTDTIEDDTLGKLIKNEFFSTITILVQYNRIASVSKQIFANACLSNNLEIVQLLYSIKGTQVSIRSLDNAIKTACFPIINFLMDHVKIGCYNAVRLVCQTGQIEMIKWLMTNANRLIQLTHNSDGQQQIDVSTPSQLDFILRNHSDKNNNGRLMKAAFKYNQLEMIKYLDKQHRETINCDITRFKSYKKISLATVKYLIGNQLIRFSQVTAIGLIQRIVQINGSIDLLQFVISHFNKIHGSSLELDTINQSMINTINETLKENRSDLAIILFDFFDQKQSINQSLWNQFYQTSIQTGNLPLLIYLSNKIKSNK
;
A
#
# COMPACT_ATOMS: atom_id res chain seq x y z
N MET A 1 -4.49 0.35 -12.97
CA MET A 1 -4.01 1.19 -11.86
C MET A 1 -4.86 0.84 -10.66
N ASN A 2 -4.19 0.39 -9.60
CA ASN A 2 -4.64 0.11 -8.23
C ASN A 2 -5.68 -0.98 -8.03
N GLU A 3 -5.19 -2.20 -7.84
CA GLU A 3 -5.27 -3.00 -6.60
C GLU A 3 -4.45 -4.28 -6.87
N TRP A 4 -4.15 -5.08 -5.85
CA TRP A 4 -3.23 -6.24 -5.83
C TRP A 4 -1.81 -5.91 -5.33
N ASN A 5 -1.75 -5.54 -4.05
CA ASN A 5 -0.68 -6.00 -3.16
C ASN A 5 -1.30 -6.98 -2.16
N ASP A 6 -0.46 -7.88 -1.66
CA ASP A 6 -0.67 -8.88 -0.61
C ASP A 6 -1.18 -10.26 -1.07
N PHE A 7 -0.22 -11.17 -1.29
CA PHE A 7 -0.06 -12.38 -0.49
C PHE A 7 1.34 -12.96 -0.72
N GLY A 8 2.17 -12.96 0.32
CA GLY A 8 3.51 -13.53 0.31
C GLY A 8 3.49 -15.05 0.43
N PHE A 9 4.37 -15.72 -0.31
CA PHE A 9 4.77 -17.09 -0.03
C PHE A 9 6.28 -17.25 -0.17
N CYS A 10 6.92 -17.58 0.95
CA CYS A 10 8.15 -18.37 0.97
C CYS A 10 7.92 -19.70 0.25
N THR A 11 8.85 -20.12 -0.60
CA THR A 11 9.30 -21.53 -0.66
C THR A 11 10.63 -21.61 -1.40
N ASN A 12 11.72 -21.57 -0.64
CA ASN A 12 12.97 -22.21 -1.04
C ASN A 12 12.87 -23.70 -0.71
N GLY A 13 13.26 -24.55 -1.65
CA GLY A 13 13.67 -25.92 -1.36
C GLY A 13 12.85 -26.98 -2.07
N VAL A 14 13.56 -27.80 -2.85
CA VAL A 14 13.14 -29.07 -3.47
C VAL A 14 12.43 -28.97 -4.83
N ARG A 15 13.22 -28.66 -5.86
CA ARG A 15 13.11 -29.28 -7.21
C ARG A 15 14.38 -29.01 -8.00
N GLU A 16 15.44 -29.76 -7.69
CA GLU A 16 16.74 -29.62 -8.38
C GLU A 16 17.27 -30.93 -8.97
N ILE A 17 16.47 -32.00 -9.09
CA ILE A 17 17.02 -33.30 -9.56
C ILE A 17 16.18 -34.03 -10.63
N THR A 18 15.09 -33.46 -11.17
CA THR A 18 14.32 -34.14 -12.25
C THR A 18 14.05 -33.35 -13.52
N ASP A 19 14.53 -32.11 -13.65
CA ASP A 19 14.21 -31.25 -14.82
C ASP A 19 15.27 -31.24 -15.94
N GLN A 20 16.43 -31.87 -15.78
CA GLN A 20 17.53 -31.77 -16.75
C GLN A 20 17.53 -32.78 -17.90
N LEU A 21 16.54 -33.66 -18.05
CA LEU A 21 16.60 -34.69 -19.10
C LEU A 21 15.47 -34.71 -20.14
N PHE A 22 14.42 -33.88 -20.05
CA PHE A 22 13.36 -33.91 -21.10
C PHE A 22 12.74 -32.58 -21.55
N TYR A 23 13.12 -31.41 -21.01
CA TYR A 23 12.51 -30.12 -21.40
C TYR A 23 13.54 -29.06 -21.75
N GLY A 24 14.30 -29.28 -22.82
CA GLY A 24 15.27 -28.31 -23.32
C GLY A 24 14.70 -27.11 -24.07
N ASN A 25 13.39 -27.02 -24.32
CA ASN A 25 12.81 -25.94 -25.15
C ASN A 25 11.31 -25.63 -24.93
N VAL A 26 10.66 -26.12 -23.87
CA VAL A 26 9.22 -25.89 -23.67
C VAL A 26 9.01 -24.89 -22.53
N LYS A 27 8.50 -23.71 -22.86
CA LYS A 27 8.07 -22.72 -21.85
C LYS A 27 7.00 -23.32 -20.95
N THR A 28 7.02 -22.98 -19.68
CA THR A 28 6.00 -23.41 -18.71
C THR A 28 4.64 -22.78 -19.04
N ALA A 29 3.53 -23.42 -18.65
CA ALA A 29 2.17 -22.90 -18.87
C ALA A 29 1.98 -21.47 -18.30
N ILE A 30 2.71 -21.13 -17.23
CA ILE A 30 2.69 -19.81 -16.57
C ILE A 30 3.43 -18.75 -17.41
N GLU A 31 4.57 -19.09 -18.03
CA GLU A 31 5.30 -18.20 -18.96
C GLU A 31 4.50 -17.93 -20.24
N ILE A 32 3.64 -18.87 -20.62
CA ILE A 32 2.74 -18.75 -21.77
C ILE A 32 1.58 -17.81 -21.44
N GLU A 33 0.91 -17.98 -20.30
CA GLU A 33 -0.19 -17.09 -19.85
C GLU A 33 0.26 -15.65 -19.54
N SER A 34 1.53 -15.45 -19.14
CA SER A 34 2.11 -14.15 -18.82
C SER A 34 2.71 -13.42 -20.03
N SER A 35 2.84 -14.08 -21.19
CA SER A 35 3.25 -13.40 -22.41
C SER A 35 2.14 -12.46 -22.91
N CYS A 36 2.44 -11.15 -23.03
CA CYS A 36 1.51 -10.15 -23.58
C CYS A 36 0.91 -10.58 -24.93
N SER A 37 1.68 -11.35 -25.70
CA SER A 37 1.33 -11.84 -27.02
C SER A 37 0.02 -12.65 -27.01
N ILE A 38 -0.14 -13.68 -26.16
CA ILE A 38 -1.35 -14.54 -26.22
C ILE A 38 -2.63 -13.79 -25.83
N LYS A 39 -2.55 -12.87 -24.86
CA LYS A 39 -3.68 -12.03 -24.46
C LYS A 39 -4.06 -11.02 -25.55
N GLU A 40 -3.09 -10.43 -26.25
CA GLU A 40 -3.33 -9.59 -27.43
C GLU A 40 -3.85 -10.41 -28.63
N TYR A 41 -3.39 -11.66 -28.81
CA TYR A 41 -3.79 -12.54 -29.91
C TYR A 41 -5.24 -13.05 -29.81
N LEU A 42 -5.74 -13.28 -28.59
CA LEU A 42 -7.12 -13.72 -28.35
C LEU A 42 -8.15 -12.59 -28.43
N ALA A 43 -7.70 -11.33 -28.49
CA ALA A 43 -8.54 -10.14 -28.64
C ALA A 43 -8.88 -9.80 -30.11
N TYR A 44 -8.26 -10.46 -31.10
CA TYR A 44 -8.52 -10.21 -32.51
C TYR A 44 -9.81 -10.90 -33.02
N GLY A 45 -10.64 -10.13 -33.71
CA GLY A 45 -12.00 -10.51 -34.14
C GLY A 45 -12.08 -11.61 -35.20
N TYR A 46 -13.22 -12.32 -35.17
CA TYR A 46 -13.48 -13.65 -35.70
C TYR A 46 -14.13 -13.65 -37.09
N GLY A 47 -13.36 -13.90 -38.16
CA GLY A 47 -13.97 -14.02 -39.49
C GLY A 47 -13.26 -14.91 -40.50
N ASP A 48 -11.94 -15.09 -40.40
CA ASP A 48 -11.18 -15.81 -41.43
C ASP A 48 -10.58 -17.12 -40.90
N LEU A 49 -11.16 -18.23 -41.35
CA LEU A 49 -10.70 -19.58 -41.05
C LEU A 49 -9.24 -19.80 -41.49
N THR A 50 -8.81 -19.13 -42.56
CA THR A 50 -7.44 -19.22 -43.09
C THR A 50 -6.43 -18.60 -42.13
N VAL A 51 -6.81 -17.48 -41.50
CA VAL A 51 -5.98 -16.79 -40.50
C VAL A 51 -5.89 -17.64 -39.23
N LEU A 52 -6.99 -18.26 -38.79
CA LEU A 52 -6.97 -19.19 -37.65
C LEU A 52 -6.06 -20.41 -37.86
N VAL A 53 -6.06 -20.98 -39.07
CA VAL A 53 -5.19 -22.11 -39.44
C VAL A 53 -3.72 -21.68 -39.48
N GLN A 54 -3.40 -20.54 -40.09
CA GLN A 54 -2.03 -20.01 -40.12
C GLN A 54 -1.53 -19.63 -38.71
N MET A 55 -2.41 -19.09 -37.86
CA MET A 55 -2.12 -18.78 -36.46
C MET A 55 -1.84 -20.04 -35.65
N TYR A 56 -2.63 -21.10 -35.86
CA TYR A 56 -2.42 -22.40 -35.23
C TYR A 56 -1.07 -23.00 -35.61
N ASP A 57 -0.73 -23.04 -36.90
CA ASP A 57 0.55 -23.58 -37.38
C ASP A 57 1.76 -22.82 -36.79
N THR A 58 1.64 -21.49 -36.64
CA THR A 58 2.70 -20.66 -36.03
C THR A 58 2.91 -20.98 -34.55
N VAL A 59 1.83 -21.20 -33.79
CA VAL A 59 1.90 -21.53 -32.35
C VAL A 59 2.31 -22.98 -32.13
N LYS A 60 1.90 -23.88 -33.03
CA LYS A 60 2.24 -25.31 -33.04
C LYS A 60 3.74 -25.55 -33.13
N ASP A 61 4.46 -24.79 -33.96
CA ASP A 61 5.91 -24.91 -34.09
C ASP A 61 6.67 -24.42 -32.85
N VAL A 62 6.07 -23.51 -32.07
CA VAL A 62 6.66 -22.94 -30.85
C VAL A 62 6.41 -23.80 -29.61
N MET A 63 5.26 -24.47 -29.51
CA MET A 63 4.86 -25.21 -28.29
C MET A 63 5.13 -26.72 -28.31
N GLY A 64 5.48 -27.31 -29.46
CA GLY A 64 5.76 -28.75 -29.57
C GLY A 64 4.50 -29.64 -29.42
N THR A 65 4.66 -30.86 -28.91
CA THR A 65 3.63 -31.93 -28.94
C THR A 65 2.51 -31.80 -27.90
N ASN A 66 2.64 -30.94 -26.88
CA ASN A 66 1.60 -30.78 -25.86
C ASN A 66 0.68 -29.60 -26.18
N GLN A 67 -0.37 -29.86 -26.95
CA GLN A 67 -1.31 -28.83 -27.42
C GLN A 67 -2.57 -28.69 -26.56
N TRP A 68 -2.65 -29.39 -25.43
CA TRP A 68 -3.73 -29.25 -24.46
C TRP A 68 -3.89 -27.81 -23.92
N PRO A 69 -2.82 -27.07 -23.57
CA PRO A 69 -2.95 -25.69 -23.11
C PRO A 69 -3.58 -24.76 -24.17
N ILE A 70 -3.36 -25.04 -25.46
CA ILE A 70 -3.94 -24.27 -26.57
C ILE A 70 -5.45 -24.51 -26.65
N LEU A 71 -5.89 -25.76 -26.56
CA LEU A 71 -7.31 -26.07 -26.52
C LEU A 71 -7.98 -25.51 -25.25
N HIS A 72 -7.33 -25.66 -24.10
CA HIS A 72 -7.84 -25.12 -22.83
C HIS A 72 -7.99 -23.59 -22.91
N ALA A 73 -7.01 -22.88 -23.50
CA ALA A 73 -7.13 -21.46 -23.77
C ALA A 73 -8.27 -21.16 -24.74
N ALA A 74 -8.38 -21.87 -25.87
CA ALA A 74 -9.47 -21.68 -26.83
C ALA A 74 -10.86 -21.79 -26.17
N ILE A 75 -11.03 -22.80 -25.30
CA ILE A 75 -12.25 -23.02 -24.51
C ILE A 75 -12.46 -21.90 -23.49
N LYS A 76 -11.41 -21.53 -22.73
CA LYS A 76 -11.42 -20.44 -21.73
C LYS A 76 -11.85 -19.10 -22.32
N TYR A 77 -11.38 -18.79 -23.53
CA TYR A 77 -11.69 -17.55 -24.24
C TYR A 77 -12.92 -17.65 -25.16
N ARG A 78 -13.73 -18.72 -25.03
CA ARG A 78 -14.98 -18.95 -25.77
C ARG A 78 -14.83 -18.98 -27.30
N ASN A 79 -13.66 -19.34 -27.81
CA ASN A 79 -13.40 -19.49 -29.24
C ASN A 79 -13.70 -20.92 -29.71
N MET A 80 -14.97 -21.22 -29.99
CA MET A 80 -15.39 -22.59 -30.34
C MET A 80 -14.91 -23.06 -31.71
N GLU A 81 -14.81 -22.18 -32.71
CA GLU A 81 -14.28 -22.57 -34.03
C GLU A 81 -12.80 -22.97 -33.95
N PHE A 82 -11.99 -22.18 -33.22
CA PHE A 82 -10.60 -22.53 -32.97
C PHE A 82 -10.48 -23.80 -32.12
N ALA A 83 -11.31 -23.93 -31.07
CA ALA A 83 -11.33 -25.13 -30.24
C ALA A 83 -11.66 -26.39 -31.06
N ARG A 84 -12.64 -26.33 -31.97
CA ARG A 84 -12.97 -27.43 -32.91
C ARG A 84 -11.79 -27.81 -33.79
N HIS A 85 -11.10 -26.83 -34.35
CA HIS A 85 -9.97 -27.07 -35.23
C HIS A 85 -8.79 -27.72 -34.49
N VAL A 86 -8.44 -27.17 -33.31
CA VAL A 86 -7.41 -27.73 -32.43
C VAL A 86 -7.79 -29.15 -31.97
N TYR A 87 -9.06 -29.35 -31.60
CA TYR A 87 -9.59 -30.65 -31.21
C TYR A 87 -9.51 -31.68 -32.35
N GLN A 88 -9.94 -31.33 -33.57
CA GLN A 88 -9.88 -32.22 -34.72
C GLN A 88 -8.45 -32.61 -35.07
N TYR A 89 -7.51 -31.67 -35.00
CA TYR A 89 -6.09 -31.96 -35.15
C TYR A 89 -5.61 -32.95 -34.08
N LEU A 90 -5.82 -32.64 -32.80
CA LEU A 90 -5.47 -33.53 -31.68
C LEU A 90 -6.04 -34.95 -31.90
N MET A 91 -7.28 -35.06 -32.35
CA MET A 91 -7.95 -36.33 -32.59
C MET A 91 -7.48 -37.07 -33.84
N THR A 92 -6.79 -36.44 -34.79
CA THR A 92 -6.32 -37.08 -36.03
C THR A 92 -4.84 -37.38 -36.02
N THR A 93 -4.01 -36.55 -35.39
CA THR A 93 -2.54 -36.62 -35.52
C THR A 93 -1.81 -37.08 -34.26
N THR A 94 -2.44 -37.13 -33.10
CA THR A 94 -1.78 -37.52 -31.85
C THR A 94 -2.23 -38.89 -31.35
N THR A 95 -1.26 -39.78 -31.09
CA THR A 95 -1.50 -41.14 -30.56
C THR A 95 -1.44 -41.19 -29.04
N THR A 96 -0.75 -40.25 -28.39
CA THR A 96 -0.63 -40.11 -26.93
C THR A 96 -0.67 -38.64 -26.54
N ILE A 97 -1.64 -38.24 -25.72
CA ILE A 97 -1.81 -36.86 -25.23
C ILE A 97 -1.41 -36.82 -23.76
N LEU A 98 -0.41 -36.01 -23.40
CA LEU A 98 -0.01 -35.77 -22.00
C LEU A 98 -0.81 -34.60 -21.45
N ILE A 99 -1.87 -34.89 -20.71
CA ILE A 99 -2.65 -33.87 -20.00
C ILE A 99 -1.92 -33.51 -18.71
N ASP A 100 -1.55 -32.25 -18.56
CA ASP A 100 -1.05 -31.73 -17.29
C ASP A 100 -2.19 -31.66 -16.28
N LYS A 101 -2.25 -32.68 -15.40
CA LYS A 101 -3.26 -32.83 -14.35
C LYS A 101 -3.26 -31.69 -13.33
N SER A 102 -2.25 -30.81 -13.33
CA SER A 102 -2.17 -29.65 -12.43
C SER A 102 -2.95 -28.43 -12.91
N THR A 103 -3.48 -28.43 -14.14
CA THR A 103 -4.20 -27.26 -14.70
C THR A 103 -5.62 -27.16 -14.11
N PRO A 104 -6.00 -26.03 -13.48
CA PRO A 104 -7.35 -25.86 -12.92
C PRO A 104 -8.41 -25.73 -14.03
N ILE A 105 -9.50 -26.48 -13.88
CA ILE A 105 -10.67 -26.42 -14.76
C ILE A 105 -11.77 -25.60 -14.06
N TYR A 106 -12.31 -24.59 -14.76
CA TYR A 106 -13.38 -23.72 -14.26
C TYR A 106 -14.74 -24.10 -14.86
N SER A 107 -15.85 -23.85 -14.15
CA SER A 107 -17.22 -24.23 -14.58
C SER A 107 -17.62 -23.56 -15.90
N THR A 108 -17.21 -22.32 -16.09
CA THR A 108 -17.41 -21.55 -17.33
C THR A 108 -16.73 -22.17 -18.56
N HIS A 109 -15.78 -23.08 -18.37
CA HIS A 109 -15.12 -23.80 -19.45
C HIS A 109 -15.93 -25.01 -19.93
N VAL A 110 -16.96 -25.43 -19.19
CA VAL A 110 -17.73 -26.66 -19.45
C VAL A 110 -19.24 -26.37 -19.47
N ASP A 111 -19.64 -25.33 -20.20
CA ASP A 111 -21.02 -24.81 -20.27
C ASP A 111 -21.86 -25.36 -21.45
N THR A 112 -21.29 -26.23 -22.28
CA THR A 112 -21.98 -26.85 -23.43
C THR A 112 -21.60 -28.33 -23.57
N VAL A 113 -22.50 -29.11 -24.17
CA VAL A 113 -22.28 -30.54 -24.46
C VAL A 113 -21.04 -30.73 -25.33
N GLU A 114 -20.83 -29.85 -26.30
CA GLU A 114 -19.69 -29.92 -27.21
C GLU A 114 -18.36 -29.75 -26.47
N LYS A 115 -18.22 -28.73 -25.61
CA LYS A 115 -17.00 -28.54 -24.80
C LYS A 115 -16.75 -29.73 -23.87
N LEU A 116 -17.81 -30.24 -23.25
CA LEU A 116 -17.74 -31.42 -22.38
C LEU A 116 -17.25 -32.65 -23.15
N ASP A 117 -17.83 -32.94 -24.31
CA ASP A 117 -17.46 -34.08 -25.15
C ASP A 117 -16.01 -33.94 -25.67
N MET A 118 -15.56 -32.73 -26.01
CA MET A 118 -14.16 -32.50 -26.38
C MET A 118 -13.19 -32.88 -25.25
N MET A 119 -13.47 -32.42 -24.02
CA MET A 119 -12.63 -32.69 -22.86
C MET A 119 -12.64 -34.18 -22.46
N ILE A 120 -13.82 -34.82 -22.44
CA ILE A 120 -13.96 -36.26 -22.14
C ILE A 120 -13.20 -37.12 -23.16
N ASN A 121 -13.34 -36.81 -24.46
CA ASN A 121 -12.74 -37.62 -25.53
C ASN A 121 -11.21 -37.51 -25.56
N ILE A 122 -10.65 -36.35 -25.23
CA ILE A 122 -9.20 -36.18 -25.10
C ILE A 122 -8.68 -36.98 -23.91
N GLN A 123 -9.35 -36.91 -22.75
CA GLN A 123 -8.99 -37.72 -21.59
C GLN A 123 -9.07 -39.22 -21.90
N ALA A 124 -10.07 -39.68 -22.67
CA ALA A 124 -10.18 -41.09 -23.03
C ALA A 124 -8.97 -41.60 -23.84
N ARG A 125 -8.25 -40.73 -24.57
CA ARG A 125 -7.07 -41.08 -25.37
C ARG A 125 -5.75 -41.00 -24.62
N SER A 126 -5.64 -40.21 -23.55
CA SER A 126 -4.44 -40.21 -22.70
C SER A 126 -4.26 -41.53 -21.95
N ASN A 127 -5.31 -42.34 -21.84
CA ASN A 127 -5.40 -43.53 -21.00
C ASN A 127 -4.75 -44.80 -21.58
N GLY A 128 -3.68 -44.66 -22.35
CA GLY A 128 -2.91 -45.81 -22.82
C GLY A 128 -2.32 -46.64 -21.67
N HIS A 129 -1.88 -46.01 -20.57
CA HIS A 129 -1.17 -46.68 -19.47
C HIS A 129 -1.44 -46.02 -18.10
N HIS A 130 -1.82 -46.84 -17.11
CA HIS A 130 -2.01 -46.58 -15.67
C HIS A 130 -3.45 -46.31 -15.19
N GLY A 131 -3.71 -46.64 -13.92
CA GLY A 131 -5.04 -46.70 -13.29
C GLY A 131 -5.12 -45.87 -12.00
N ASP A 132 -6.36 -45.69 -11.54
CA ASP A 132 -6.86 -44.94 -10.37
C ASP A 132 -6.70 -43.41 -10.39
N GLY A 133 -5.57 -42.85 -10.81
CA GLY A 133 -5.37 -41.40 -10.91
C GLY A 133 -6.19 -40.69 -12.00
N ASP A 134 -7.00 -41.44 -12.76
CA ASP A 134 -7.68 -40.99 -13.99
C ASP A 134 -9.18 -40.76 -13.79
N MET A 135 -9.77 -41.42 -12.80
CA MET A 135 -11.15 -41.17 -12.42
C MET A 135 -11.32 -39.80 -11.76
N THR A 136 -10.30 -39.29 -11.06
CA THR A 136 -10.34 -37.99 -10.38
C THR A 136 -10.53 -36.85 -11.37
N PHE A 137 -9.79 -36.85 -12.48
CA PHE A 137 -9.89 -35.76 -13.48
C PHE A 137 -11.23 -35.78 -14.23
N LEU A 138 -11.73 -36.97 -14.60
CA LEU A 138 -13.05 -37.11 -15.22
C LEU A 138 -14.16 -36.67 -14.27
N LYS A 139 -14.05 -37.03 -12.99
CA LYS A 139 -14.96 -36.56 -11.93
C LYS A 139 -14.92 -35.03 -11.81
N THR A 140 -13.75 -34.39 -11.91
CA THR A 140 -13.62 -32.92 -11.89
C THR A 140 -14.29 -32.26 -13.09
N ILE A 141 -14.12 -32.80 -14.31
CA ILE A 141 -14.78 -32.26 -15.52
C ILE A 141 -16.31 -32.33 -15.37
N ILE A 142 -16.83 -33.48 -14.94
CA ILE A 142 -18.27 -33.67 -14.75
C ILE A 142 -18.80 -32.77 -13.63
N GLY A 143 -18.07 -32.64 -12.51
CA GLY A 143 -18.42 -31.73 -11.43
C GLY A 143 -18.53 -30.28 -11.92
N LYS A 144 -17.55 -29.81 -12.70
CA LYS A 144 -17.54 -28.47 -13.29
C LYS A 144 -18.65 -28.26 -14.34
N ALA A 145 -19.02 -29.30 -15.08
CA ALA A 145 -20.16 -29.25 -16.00
C ALA A 145 -21.50 -29.10 -15.26
N ILE A 146 -21.67 -29.82 -14.13
CA ILE A 146 -22.86 -29.71 -13.27
C ILE A 146 -22.94 -28.32 -12.63
N GLU A 147 -21.83 -27.79 -12.12
CA GLU A 147 -21.75 -26.40 -11.62
C GLU A 147 -22.18 -25.40 -12.70
N SER A 148 -21.72 -25.61 -13.94
CA SER A 148 -22.06 -24.74 -15.06
C SER A 148 -23.55 -24.81 -15.43
N ALA A 149 -24.12 -26.01 -15.47
CA ALA A 149 -25.55 -26.21 -15.70
C ALA A 149 -26.41 -25.56 -14.60
N TRP A 150 -25.95 -25.60 -13.34
CA TRP A 150 -26.58 -24.89 -12.23
C TRP A 150 -26.52 -23.37 -12.42
N GLN A 151 -25.32 -22.82 -12.63
CA GLN A 151 -25.11 -21.37 -12.79
C GLN A 151 -25.89 -20.79 -13.97
N THR A 152 -26.08 -21.57 -15.03
CA THR A 152 -26.83 -21.15 -16.22
C THR A 152 -28.30 -21.57 -16.19
N ASN A 153 -28.76 -22.20 -15.10
CA ASN A 153 -30.11 -22.75 -14.97
C ASN A 153 -30.54 -23.65 -16.15
N ASN A 154 -29.59 -24.39 -16.71
CA ASN A 154 -29.78 -25.17 -17.94
C ASN A 154 -30.15 -26.63 -17.63
N LEU A 155 -31.45 -26.87 -17.50
CA LEU A 155 -32.01 -28.20 -17.21
C LEU A 155 -31.61 -29.25 -18.26
N GLU A 156 -31.68 -28.91 -19.54
CA GLU A 156 -31.37 -29.87 -20.61
C GLU A 156 -29.90 -30.27 -20.62
N PHE A 157 -29.00 -29.31 -20.37
CA PHE A 157 -27.58 -29.60 -20.24
C PHE A 157 -27.31 -30.51 -19.04
N ALA A 158 -27.93 -30.24 -17.89
CA ALA A 158 -27.85 -31.11 -16.71
C ALA A 158 -28.39 -32.53 -17.00
N ARG A 159 -29.52 -32.66 -17.71
CA ARG A 159 -30.09 -33.96 -18.11
C ARG A 159 -29.11 -34.74 -18.99
N ILE A 160 -28.52 -34.10 -20.00
CA ILE A 160 -27.56 -34.75 -20.90
C ILE A 160 -26.32 -35.21 -20.14
N ILE A 161 -25.78 -34.39 -19.23
CA ILE A 161 -24.64 -34.78 -18.40
C ILE A 161 -24.98 -36.02 -17.56
N LEU A 162 -26.09 -35.97 -16.84
CA LEU A 162 -26.41 -36.94 -15.80
C LEU A 162 -27.04 -38.24 -16.32
N LEU A 163 -27.91 -38.16 -17.32
CA LEU A 163 -28.66 -39.31 -17.84
C LEU A 163 -27.94 -39.99 -19.02
N ASP A 164 -27.26 -39.24 -19.87
CA ASP A 164 -26.62 -39.79 -21.07
C ASP A 164 -25.12 -40.04 -20.82
N ARG A 165 -24.36 -38.99 -20.47
CA ARG A 165 -22.88 -39.10 -20.41
C ARG A 165 -22.35 -39.80 -19.17
N CYS A 166 -22.92 -39.58 -17.98
CA CYS A 166 -22.56 -40.35 -16.79
C CYS A 166 -22.85 -41.85 -16.96
N GLN A 167 -23.94 -42.21 -17.65
CA GLN A 167 -24.27 -43.61 -17.95
C GLN A 167 -23.32 -44.21 -19.00
N HIS A 168 -23.01 -43.47 -20.06
CA HIS A 168 -22.07 -43.92 -21.09
C HIS A 168 -20.64 -44.14 -20.55
N ILE A 169 -20.21 -43.33 -19.57
CA ILE A 169 -18.93 -43.51 -18.87
C ILE A 169 -18.93 -44.78 -18.01
N LYS A 170 -20.05 -45.06 -17.33
CA LYS A 170 -20.24 -46.29 -16.52
C LYS A 170 -20.14 -47.55 -17.39
N GLU A 171 -20.66 -47.51 -18.62
CA GLU A 171 -20.61 -48.62 -19.57
C GLU A 171 -19.24 -48.81 -20.23
N LYS A 172 -18.54 -47.72 -20.60
CA LYS A 172 -17.22 -47.79 -21.25
C LYS A 172 -16.10 -48.25 -20.32
N VAL A 173 -16.17 -47.94 -19.02
CA VAL A 173 -15.06 -48.17 -18.08
C VAL A 173 -15.09 -49.56 -17.43
N LYS A 174 -16.17 -50.35 -17.57
CA LYS A 174 -16.32 -51.73 -17.02
C LYS A 174 -15.97 -51.92 -15.52
N VAL A 175 -15.83 -50.85 -14.75
CA VAL A 175 -15.67 -50.88 -13.28
C VAL A 175 -17.01 -50.47 -12.68
N LYS A 176 -17.41 -51.08 -11.56
CA LYS A 176 -18.53 -50.58 -10.72
C LYS A 176 -18.15 -49.20 -10.21
N VAL A 177 -18.32 -48.17 -11.02
CA VAL A 177 -18.14 -46.78 -10.61
C VAL A 177 -19.24 -46.48 -9.60
N ASN A 178 -18.89 -46.51 -8.32
CA ASN A 178 -19.64 -45.79 -7.31
C ASN A 178 -19.45 -44.30 -7.63
N LEU A 179 -20.44 -43.69 -8.28
CA LEU A 179 -20.52 -42.25 -8.60
C LEU A 179 -20.58 -41.36 -7.34
N VAL A 180 -20.26 -41.90 -6.16
CA VAL A 180 -20.58 -41.39 -4.82
C VAL A 180 -19.74 -40.17 -4.42
N GLN A 181 -18.74 -39.74 -5.20
CA GLN A 181 -17.93 -38.57 -4.85
C GLN A 181 -17.45 -37.87 -6.12
N LEU A 182 -18.29 -36.98 -6.66
CA LEU A 182 -17.91 -35.97 -7.64
C LEU A 182 -17.42 -34.73 -6.88
N PRO A 183 -16.24 -34.18 -7.18
CA PRO A 183 -15.73 -32.95 -6.57
C PRO A 183 -16.45 -31.76 -7.19
N ILE A 184 -17.66 -31.51 -6.71
CA ILE A 184 -18.38 -30.26 -6.96
C ILE A 184 -17.91 -29.27 -5.91
N ASP A 185 -17.53 -28.08 -6.37
CA ASP A 185 -17.20 -26.94 -5.53
C ASP A 185 -18.52 -26.30 -5.09
N LEU A 186 -19.02 -26.79 -3.95
CA LEU A 186 -20.37 -26.52 -3.46
C LEU A 186 -20.56 -25.05 -3.05
N ASP A 187 -19.48 -24.35 -2.71
CA ASP A 187 -19.48 -22.90 -2.44
C ASP A 187 -19.85 -22.07 -3.69
N LYS A 188 -19.82 -22.67 -4.88
CA LYS A 188 -20.15 -22.00 -6.15
C LYS A 188 -21.56 -22.27 -6.67
N MET A 189 -22.36 -23.07 -5.95
CA MET A 189 -23.75 -23.39 -6.29
C MET A 189 -24.73 -22.47 -5.54
N TYR A 190 -24.67 -21.17 -5.81
CA TYR A 190 -25.64 -20.21 -5.26
C TYR A 190 -27.02 -20.41 -5.88
N LEU A 191 -28.06 -20.54 -5.04
CA LEU A 191 -29.45 -20.55 -5.48
C LEU A 191 -29.86 -19.14 -5.90
N ASN A 192 -30.49 -18.98 -7.06
CA ASN A 192 -31.02 -17.69 -7.53
C ASN A 192 -32.56 -17.74 -7.64
N GLN A 193 -33.20 -16.56 -7.76
CA GLN A 193 -34.66 -16.46 -7.89
C GLN A 193 -35.22 -17.28 -9.07
N ASP A 194 -34.47 -17.35 -10.18
CA ASP A 194 -34.90 -18.02 -11.41
C ASP A 194 -34.61 -19.54 -11.41
N THR A 195 -33.95 -20.09 -10.39
CA THR A 195 -33.49 -21.48 -10.42
C THR A 195 -34.67 -22.42 -10.57
N SER A 196 -34.64 -23.26 -11.59
CA SER A 196 -35.73 -24.17 -11.90
C SER A 196 -35.86 -25.23 -10.82
N ILE A 197 -37.06 -25.39 -10.26
CA ILE A 197 -37.35 -26.50 -9.34
C ILE A 197 -37.11 -27.86 -9.98
N GLU A 198 -37.33 -28.00 -11.29
CA GLU A 198 -37.07 -29.26 -12.00
C GLU A 198 -35.58 -29.57 -12.07
N LEU A 199 -34.73 -28.55 -12.15
CA LEU A 199 -33.28 -28.72 -12.06
C LEU A 199 -32.88 -29.15 -10.64
N VAL A 200 -33.45 -28.52 -9.61
CA VAL A 200 -33.26 -28.91 -8.21
C VAL A 200 -33.72 -30.35 -7.97
N ARG A 201 -34.91 -30.73 -8.46
CA ARG A 201 -35.47 -32.09 -8.36
C ARG A 201 -34.57 -33.12 -9.03
N LEU A 202 -34.15 -32.84 -10.27
CA LEU A 202 -33.28 -33.71 -11.05
C LEU A 202 -31.97 -33.94 -10.29
N LEU A 203 -31.30 -32.87 -9.88
CA LEU A 203 -30.06 -32.95 -9.14
C LEU A 203 -30.27 -33.69 -7.83
N PHE A 204 -31.21 -33.28 -6.98
CA PHE A 204 -31.50 -33.95 -5.71
C PHE A 204 -31.79 -35.46 -5.85
N SER A 205 -32.58 -35.85 -6.85
CA SER A 205 -32.94 -37.26 -7.10
C SER A 205 -31.73 -38.14 -7.44
N ILE A 206 -30.70 -37.56 -8.06
CA ILE A 206 -29.44 -38.22 -8.40
C ILE A 206 -28.41 -38.01 -7.27
N ALA A 207 -28.61 -37.00 -6.44
CA ALA A 207 -27.64 -36.43 -5.51
C ALA A 207 -27.71 -36.90 -4.06
N ASN A 208 -28.38 -38.01 -3.74
CA ASN A 208 -28.11 -38.76 -2.49
C ASN A 208 -26.63 -39.20 -2.34
N MET A 209 -25.78 -38.88 -3.32
CA MET A 209 -24.33 -39.08 -3.39
C MET A 209 -23.49 -37.86 -2.96
N PHE A 210 -24.05 -36.66 -2.84
CA PHE A 210 -23.30 -35.45 -2.45
C PHE A 210 -23.58 -35.17 -0.97
N GLY A 211 -22.53 -34.92 -0.18
CA GLY A 211 -22.63 -34.80 1.28
C GLY A 211 -23.78 -33.88 1.74
N GLY A 212 -24.45 -34.26 2.84
CA GLY A 212 -25.69 -33.62 3.31
C GLY A 212 -25.60 -32.14 3.66
N SER A 213 -24.40 -31.56 3.81
CA SER A 213 -24.19 -30.14 4.14
C SER A 213 -24.57 -29.16 3.03
N CYS A 214 -24.49 -29.55 1.74
CA CYS A 214 -24.81 -28.62 0.65
C CYS A 214 -26.31 -28.34 0.48
N TRP A 215 -27.13 -29.36 0.65
CA TRP A 215 -28.58 -29.21 0.55
C TRP A 215 -29.15 -28.40 1.73
N LYS A 216 -28.46 -28.40 2.88
CA LYS A 216 -28.79 -27.54 4.03
C LYS A 216 -28.67 -26.07 3.63
N GLU A 217 -27.59 -25.71 2.96
CA GLU A 217 -27.37 -24.34 2.50
C GLU A 217 -28.33 -23.93 1.37
N ILE A 218 -28.65 -24.85 0.45
CA ILE A 218 -29.66 -24.60 -0.59
C ILE A 218 -31.04 -24.33 0.04
N VAL A 219 -31.41 -25.06 1.10
CA VAL A 219 -32.67 -24.82 1.83
C VAL A 219 -32.65 -23.47 2.53
N ARG A 220 -31.55 -23.10 3.22
CA ARG A 220 -31.41 -21.76 3.82
C ARG A 220 -31.55 -20.66 2.78
N MET A 221 -30.87 -20.77 1.64
CA MET A 221 -31.00 -19.82 0.55
C MET A 221 -32.42 -19.77 -0.03
N ALA A 222 -33.09 -20.92 -0.15
CA ALA A 222 -34.48 -20.97 -0.59
C ALA A 222 -35.42 -20.22 0.36
N ILE A 223 -35.20 -20.33 1.67
CA ILE A 223 -35.94 -19.59 2.70
C ILE A 223 -35.69 -18.09 2.56
N ILE A 224 -34.42 -17.70 2.48
CA ILE A 224 -33.98 -16.30 2.35
C ILE A 224 -34.58 -15.63 1.10
N ILE A 225 -34.62 -16.35 -0.02
CA ILE A 225 -35.11 -15.85 -1.30
C ILE A 225 -36.65 -15.93 -1.40
N GLY A 226 -37.30 -16.72 -0.55
CA GLY A 226 -38.76 -16.92 -0.59
C GLY A 226 -39.22 -17.97 -1.62
N ARG A 227 -38.41 -19.00 -1.89
CA ARG A 227 -38.73 -20.11 -2.80
C ARG A 227 -39.43 -21.26 -2.07
N TYR A 228 -40.71 -21.06 -1.77
CA TYR A 228 -41.57 -22.03 -1.08
C TYR A 228 -41.59 -23.39 -1.77
N ASP A 229 -41.62 -23.41 -3.11
CA ASP A 229 -41.65 -24.62 -3.93
C ASP A 229 -40.43 -25.53 -3.71
N ILE A 230 -39.25 -24.93 -3.54
CA ILE A 230 -38.01 -25.64 -3.24
C ILE A 230 -37.99 -26.14 -1.79
N VAL A 231 -38.43 -25.30 -0.85
CA VAL A 231 -38.51 -25.66 0.59
C VAL A 231 -39.48 -26.84 0.79
N GLU A 232 -40.69 -26.77 0.22
CA GLU A 232 -41.70 -27.84 0.28
C GLU A 232 -41.18 -29.17 -0.30
N TYR A 233 -40.30 -29.10 -1.30
CA TYR A 233 -39.73 -30.31 -1.92
C TYR A 233 -38.55 -30.90 -1.14
N LEU A 234 -37.61 -30.06 -0.69
CA LEU A 234 -36.34 -30.48 -0.11
C LEU A 234 -36.43 -30.78 1.38
N LEU A 235 -37.04 -29.87 2.16
CA LEU A 235 -37.08 -29.95 3.62
C LEU A 235 -37.60 -31.29 4.18
N PRO A 236 -38.71 -31.89 3.66
CA PRO A 236 -39.20 -33.18 4.19
C PRO A 236 -38.32 -34.38 3.81
N LYS A 237 -37.37 -34.21 2.89
CA LYS A 237 -36.48 -35.28 2.39
C LYS A 237 -35.09 -35.24 3.00
N MET A 238 -34.79 -34.23 3.82
CA MET A 238 -33.49 -34.11 4.48
C MET A 238 -33.44 -35.08 5.69
N PRO A 239 -32.38 -35.89 5.84
CA PRO A 239 -32.25 -36.76 7.00
C PRO A 239 -32.06 -35.92 8.27
N VAL A 240 -32.89 -36.19 9.28
CA VAL A 240 -32.80 -35.58 10.64
C VAL A 240 -31.61 -36.14 11.43
N VAL A 241 -30.80 -37.03 10.83
CA VAL A 241 -29.82 -37.86 11.53
C VAL A 241 -28.42 -37.31 11.31
N ASP A 242 -28.01 -36.39 12.19
CA ASP A 242 -26.75 -36.41 12.94
C ASP A 242 -26.68 -35.13 13.80
N ASP A 243 -26.39 -35.30 15.10
CA ASP A 243 -26.48 -34.32 16.20
C ASP A 243 -25.74 -32.99 16.00
N ASP A 244 -24.91 -32.83 14.97
CA ASP A 244 -23.97 -31.69 14.89
C ASP A 244 -24.42 -30.52 13.98
N THR A 245 -25.66 -30.44 13.49
CA THR A 245 -26.19 -29.15 12.94
C THR A 245 -27.70 -29.21 12.70
N VAL A 246 -28.47 -28.84 13.73
CA VAL A 246 -29.84 -28.34 13.56
C VAL A 246 -29.80 -27.12 12.63
N LEU A 247 -30.70 -27.05 11.63
CA LEU A 247 -30.63 -26.05 10.57
C LEU A 247 -31.20 -24.68 11.00
N TYR A 248 -32.05 -24.67 12.03
CA TYR A 248 -32.75 -23.49 12.57
C TYR A 248 -33.44 -22.67 11.46
N VAL A 249 -34.18 -23.37 10.59
CA VAL A 249 -34.78 -22.75 9.40
C VAL A 249 -35.86 -21.71 9.71
N ILE A 250 -36.47 -21.78 10.90
CA ILE A 250 -37.43 -20.78 11.38
C ILE A 250 -36.70 -19.47 11.68
N ASP A 251 -35.50 -19.52 12.26
CA ASP A 251 -34.69 -18.34 12.59
C ASP A 251 -34.34 -17.55 11.32
N GLU A 252 -33.95 -18.25 10.26
CA GLU A 252 -33.68 -17.65 8.94
C GLU A 252 -34.92 -17.01 8.32
N ALA A 253 -36.08 -17.67 8.43
CA ALA A 253 -37.35 -17.12 7.95
C ALA A 253 -37.79 -15.90 8.79
N ALA A 254 -37.53 -15.93 10.10
CA ALA A 254 -37.81 -14.84 11.03
C ALA A 254 -36.93 -13.63 10.75
N LYS A 255 -35.65 -13.83 10.42
CA LYS A 255 -34.72 -12.77 10.01
C LYS A 255 -35.18 -12.03 8.75
N LYS A 256 -35.98 -12.68 7.90
CA LYS A 256 -36.62 -12.07 6.73
C LYS A 256 -38.02 -11.51 7.00
N GLY A 257 -38.53 -11.65 8.21
CA GLY A 257 -39.88 -11.23 8.58
C GLY A 257 -40.99 -12.01 7.85
N ASN A 258 -40.69 -13.19 7.29
CA ASN A 258 -41.61 -13.92 6.43
C ASN A 258 -42.46 -14.92 7.23
N LEU A 259 -43.59 -14.44 7.77
CA LEU A 259 -44.52 -15.25 8.54
C LEU A 259 -45.08 -16.45 7.75
N GLU A 260 -45.39 -16.26 6.47
CA GLU A 260 -45.93 -17.33 5.62
C GLU A 260 -44.93 -18.47 5.41
N MET A 261 -43.63 -18.15 5.32
CA MET A 261 -42.58 -19.16 5.23
C MET A 261 -42.46 -19.94 6.54
N ILE A 262 -42.51 -19.28 7.70
CA ILE A 262 -42.52 -19.95 9.01
C ILE A 262 -43.71 -20.91 9.12
N GLN A 263 -44.91 -20.46 8.75
CA GLN A 263 -46.11 -21.30 8.74
C GLN A 263 -45.98 -22.48 7.76
N THR A 264 -45.32 -22.29 6.62
CA THR A 264 -45.05 -23.36 5.65
C THR A 264 -44.05 -24.37 6.21
N ILE A 265 -42.98 -23.92 6.83
CA ILE A 265 -41.99 -24.77 7.51
C ILE A 265 -42.69 -25.61 8.60
N LEU A 266 -43.46 -24.98 9.49
CA LEU A 266 -44.16 -25.69 10.58
C LEU A 266 -45.22 -26.69 10.09
N ARG A 267 -45.80 -26.46 8.90
CA ARG A 267 -46.71 -27.42 8.27
C ARG A 267 -45.97 -28.66 7.73
N ILE A 268 -44.71 -28.50 7.32
CA ILE A 268 -43.86 -29.59 6.82
C ILE A 268 -43.18 -30.31 7.99
N VAL A 269 -42.62 -29.55 8.93
CA VAL A 269 -41.85 -30.00 10.10
C VAL A 269 -42.43 -29.33 11.36
N PRO A 270 -43.46 -29.93 11.99
CA PRO A 270 -44.16 -29.31 13.13
C PRO A 270 -43.32 -29.11 14.39
N ASN A 271 -42.27 -29.91 14.57
CA ASN A 271 -41.40 -29.89 15.74
C ASN A 271 -40.02 -29.27 15.42
N GLU A 272 -39.95 -28.39 14.42
CA GLU A 272 -38.70 -27.70 14.08
C GLU A 272 -38.26 -26.81 15.26
N PRO A 273 -37.03 -26.95 15.77
CA PRO A 273 -36.54 -26.15 16.87
C PRO A 273 -36.22 -24.72 16.43
N ILE A 274 -36.33 -23.79 17.39
CA ILE A 274 -35.86 -22.40 17.26
C ILE A 274 -34.71 -22.17 18.25
N LEU A 275 -33.75 -21.31 17.89
CA LEU A 275 -32.70 -20.87 18.80
C LEU A 275 -32.85 -19.39 19.11
N ASP A 276 -32.65 -18.54 18.10
CA ASP A 276 -32.66 -17.09 18.18
C ASP A 276 -33.78 -16.46 17.34
N ALA A 277 -34.81 -17.24 16.97
CA ALA A 277 -35.91 -16.76 16.12
C ALA A 277 -36.58 -15.47 16.64
N HIS A 278 -36.69 -15.29 17.96
CA HIS A 278 -37.19 -14.05 18.56
C HIS A 278 -36.27 -12.85 18.28
N LEU A 279 -34.96 -13.03 18.37
CA LEU A 279 -33.96 -12.01 18.07
C LEU A 279 -33.93 -11.69 16.57
N CYS A 280 -33.98 -12.71 15.73
CA CYS A 280 -34.08 -12.55 14.27
C CYS A 280 -35.36 -11.81 13.85
N ALA A 281 -36.48 -12.07 14.52
CA ALA A 281 -37.72 -11.32 14.31
C ALA A 281 -37.54 -9.84 14.69
N CYS A 282 -36.81 -9.54 15.76
CA CYS A 282 -36.44 -8.17 16.15
C CYS A 282 -35.55 -7.48 15.11
N GLU A 283 -34.56 -8.18 14.56
CA GLU A 283 -33.71 -7.67 13.47
C GLU A 283 -34.55 -7.30 12.23
N SER A 284 -35.53 -8.13 11.89
CA SER A 284 -36.43 -7.88 10.75
C SER A 284 -37.49 -6.80 10.98
N GLY A 285 -37.78 -6.47 12.24
CA GLY A 285 -38.88 -5.58 12.63
C GLY A 285 -40.28 -6.16 12.50
N SER A 286 -40.41 -7.47 12.23
CA SER A 286 -41.70 -8.09 11.96
C SER A 286 -42.45 -8.42 13.25
N LEU A 287 -43.22 -7.45 13.74
CA LEU A 287 -44.14 -7.64 14.87
C LEU A 287 -45.07 -8.86 14.70
N PRO A 288 -45.66 -9.13 13.51
CA PRO A 288 -46.49 -10.32 13.31
C PRO A 288 -45.72 -11.63 13.50
N VAL A 289 -44.46 -11.70 13.04
CA VAL A 289 -43.61 -12.88 13.26
C VAL A 289 -43.28 -13.03 14.74
N PHE A 290 -42.89 -11.95 15.40
CA PHE A 290 -42.55 -11.97 16.83
C PHE A 290 -43.73 -12.45 17.69
N GLN A 291 -44.93 -11.89 17.45
CA GLN A 291 -46.16 -12.30 18.14
C GLN A 291 -46.51 -13.76 17.86
N PHE A 292 -46.34 -14.22 16.61
CA PHE A 292 -46.58 -15.60 16.24
C PHE A 292 -45.63 -16.55 16.97
N LEU A 293 -44.32 -16.26 16.99
CA LEU A 293 -43.31 -17.07 17.69
C LEU A 293 -43.61 -17.17 19.18
N MET A 294 -43.92 -16.05 19.85
CA MET A 294 -44.31 -16.04 21.27
C MET A 294 -45.56 -16.89 21.54
N SER A 295 -46.50 -16.96 20.59
CA SER A 295 -47.72 -17.76 20.74
C SER A 295 -47.51 -19.26 20.51
N GLN A 296 -46.63 -19.62 19.57
CA GLN A 296 -46.40 -21.01 19.17
C GLN A 296 -45.36 -21.70 20.05
N PHE A 297 -44.43 -20.94 20.62
CA PHE A 297 -43.32 -21.44 21.44
C PHE A 297 -43.30 -20.79 22.84
N PRO A 298 -44.36 -20.94 23.65
CA PRO A 298 -44.46 -20.27 24.95
C PRO A 298 -43.42 -20.74 25.98
N ASP A 299 -42.87 -21.93 25.80
CA ASP A 299 -41.85 -22.50 26.70
C ASP A 299 -40.44 -21.94 26.45
N ILE A 300 -40.24 -21.19 25.36
CA ILE A 300 -38.94 -20.63 24.98
C ILE A 300 -38.90 -19.15 25.37
N THR A 301 -38.11 -18.83 26.39
CA THR A 301 -37.92 -17.46 26.86
C THR A 301 -37.04 -16.67 25.87
N PRO A 302 -37.48 -15.48 25.40
CA PRO A 302 -36.64 -14.62 24.58
C PRO A 302 -35.36 -14.17 25.28
N SER A 303 -34.32 -13.90 24.49
CA SER A 303 -33.05 -13.33 24.96
C SER A 303 -33.26 -11.94 25.59
N GLU A 304 -32.40 -11.54 26.53
CA GLU A 304 -32.35 -10.17 27.05
C GLU A 304 -31.94 -9.13 26.00
N MET A 305 -31.38 -9.56 24.86
CA MET A 305 -30.97 -8.64 23.79
C MET A 305 -32.11 -8.21 22.84
N ILE A 306 -33.32 -8.75 22.99
CA ILE A 306 -34.42 -8.48 22.03
C ILE A 306 -34.78 -7.00 21.92
N LEU A 307 -34.71 -6.25 23.04
CA LEU A 307 -35.03 -4.82 23.05
C LEU A 307 -33.93 -4.02 22.34
N ASN A 308 -32.66 -4.26 22.70
CA ASN A 308 -31.51 -3.63 22.06
C ASN A 308 -31.52 -3.88 20.56
N GLN A 309 -31.75 -5.12 20.12
CA GLN A 309 -31.80 -5.47 18.71
C GLN A 309 -32.93 -4.76 17.96
N ALA A 310 -34.12 -4.67 18.55
CA ALA A 310 -35.25 -3.96 17.93
C ALA A 310 -34.96 -2.46 17.77
N LEU A 311 -34.32 -1.84 18.78
CA LEU A 311 -33.93 -0.43 18.75
C LEU A 311 -32.80 -0.15 17.76
N ASP A 312 -31.73 -0.96 17.77
CA ASP A 312 -30.60 -0.88 16.82
C ASP A 312 -31.03 -1.11 15.36
N SER A 313 -32.04 -1.95 15.15
CA SER A 313 -32.61 -2.21 13.82
C SER A 313 -33.65 -1.17 13.36
N GLY A 314 -34.01 -0.21 14.22
CA GLY A 314 -34.91 0.90 13.88
C GLY A 314 -36.41 0.61 14.01
N HIS A 315 -36.79 -0.42 14.77
CA HIS A 315 -38.18 -0.90 14.83
C HIS A 315 -38.88 -0.54 16.15
N TRP A 316 -39.23 0.74 16.30
CA TRP A 316 -39.85 1.28 17.52
C TRP A 316 -41.16 0.58 17.93
N GLU A 317 -42.06 0.29 17.00
CA GLU A 317 -43.34 -0.36 17.32
C GLU A 317 -43.14 -1.74 17.95
N LEU A 318 -42.12 -2.48 17.50
CA LEU A 318 -41.75 -3.76 18.08
C LEU A 318 -41.06 -3.59 19.45
N ALA A 319 -40.14 -2.63 19.58
CA ALA A 319 -39.49 -2.30 20.84
C ALA A 319 -40.52 -1.89 21.93
N LYS A 320 -41.50 -1.06 21.56
CA LYS A 320 -42.62 -0.67 22.42
C LYS A 320 -43.46 -1.87 22.84
N TYR A 321 -43.80 -2.76 21.90
CA TYR A 321 -44.51 -3.99 22.23
C TYR A 321 -43.74 -4.86 23.22
N ILE A 322 -42.41 -4.99 23.06
CA ILE A 322 -41.54 -5.75 23.96
C ILE A 322 -41.60 -5.15 25.37
N LEU A 323 -41.40 -3.83 25.51
CA LEU A 323 -41.45 -3.13 26.80
C LEU A 323 -42.79 -3.31 27.54
N GLU A 324 -43.90 -3.28 26.80
CA GLU A 324 -45.25 -3.35 27.37
C GLU A 324 -45.70 -4.78 27.70
N ASN A 325 -45.35 -5.77 26.86
CA ASN A 325 -46.01 -7.08 26.87
C ASN A 325 -45.08 -8.27 27.16
N VAL A 326 -43.76 -8.12 27.08
CA VAL A 326 -42.83 -9.23 27.33
C VAL A 326 -42.32 -9.14 28.77
N PRO A 327 -42.55 -10.16 29.62
CA PRO A 327 -42.00 -10.18 30.97
C PRO A 327 -40.50 -10.46 30.92
N SER A 328 -39.70 -9.65 31.61
CA SER A 328 -38.26 -9.87 31.76
C SER A 328 -37.89 -10.13 33.22
N ALA A 329 -36.93 -11.04 33.44
CA ALA A 329 -36.40 -11.35 34.77
C ALA A 329 -35.28 -10.39 35.20
N GLN A 330 -34.66 -9.69 34.25
CA GLN A 330 -33.61 -8.68 34.43
C GLN A 330 -33.94 -7.46 33.55
N PRO A 331 -33.44 -6.26 33.88
CA PRO A 331 -33.53 -5.12 32.97
C PRO A 331 -32.91 -5.43 31.61
N TYR A 332 -33.51 -4.94 30.53
CA TYR A 332 -32.97 -5.05 29.19
C TYR A 332 -31.79 -4.08 29.02
N PRO A 333 -30.58 -4.54 28.66
CA PRO A 333 -29.49 -3.64 28.33
C PRO A 333 -29.82 -2.90 27.03
N VAL A 334 -29.68 -1.58 27.03
CA VAL A 334 -29.83 -0.73 25.84
C VAL A 334 -28.56 0.10 25.70
N ASP A 335 -27.79 -0.25 24.67
CA ASP A 335 -26.49 0.35 24.40
C ASP A 335 -26.56 1.20 23.13
N ASP A 336 -27.35 0.77 22.14
CA ASP A 336 -27.44 1.40 20.82
C ASP A 336 -28.89 1.64 20.37
N ILE A 337 -29.06 2.64 19.51
CA ILE A 337 -30.35 3.02 18.92
C ILE A 337 -30.11 3.43 17.47
N HIS A 338 -30.93 2.89 16.56
CA HIS A 338 -30.86 3.29 15.16
C HIS A 338 -31.03 4.80 15.01
N LYS A 339 -30.21 5.43 14.17
CA LYS A 339 -30.23 6.88 13.89
C LYS A 339 -31.61 7.49 13.61
N ASP A 340 -32.51 6.73 12.99
CA ASP A 340 -33.86 7.21 12.63
C ASP A 340 -34.82 7.23 13.84
N LEU A 341 -34.49 6.51 14.91
CA LEU A 341 -35.23 6.50 16.19
C LEU A 341 -34.64 7.47 17.22
N LEU A 342 -33.60 8.22 16.84
CA LEU A 342 -32.91 9.13 17.75
C LEU A 342 -33.74 10.41 17.95
N GLU A 343 -34.74 10.30 18.83
CA GLU A 343 -35.67 11.35 19.23
C GLU A 343 -35.82 11.42 20.76
N ILE A 344 -36.02 12.62 21.29
CA ILE A 344 -36.13 12.86 22.74
C ILE A 344 -37.29 12.07 23.36
N GLU A 345 -38.43 11.96 22.67
CA GLU A 345 -39.61 11.23 23.19
C GLU A 345 -39.32 9.73 23.41
N ILE A 346 -38.58 9.11 22.49
CA ILE A 346 -38.17 7.71 22.58
C ILE A 346 -37.18 7.53 23.74
N LEU A 347 -36.18 8.41 23.83
CA LEU A 347 -35.20 8.39 24.92
C LEU A 347 -35.87 8.60 26.30
N ASP A 348 -36.80 9.54 26.41
CA ASP A 348 -37.57 9.77 27.64
C ASP A 348 -38.43 8.56 28.00
N THR A 349 -39.00 7.86 27.01
CA THR A 349 -39.76 6.63 27.25
C THR A 349 -38.86 5.53 27.80
N LEU A 350 -37.64 5.36 27.27
CA LEU A 350 -36.67 4.38 27.76
C LEU A 350 -36.19 4.74 29.17
N LEU A 351 -35.83 6.00 29.42
CA LEU A 351 -35.40 6.50 30.73
C LEU A 351 -36.49 6.43 31.81
N GLN A 352 -37.77 6.53 31.43
CA GLN A 352 -38.89 6.38 32.37
C GLN A 352 -39.16 4.92 32.76
N ASN A 353 -38.59 3.95 32.06
CA ASN A 353 -38.72 2.51 32.34
C ASN A 353 -37.44 1.94 32.98
N ASP A 354 -36.83 2.66 33.91
CA ASP A 354 -35.58 2.32 34.60
C ASP A 354 -35.60 0.95 35.31
N GLU A 355 -36.76 0.50 35.81
CA GLU A 355 -36.93 -0.84 36.39
C GLU A 355 -36.79 -1.97 35.33
N LYS A 356 -37.04 -1.67 34.06
CA LYS A 356 -37.04 -2.63 32.94
C LYS A 356 -35.89 -2.44 31.95
N VAL A 357 -35.19 -1.31 31.98
CA VAL A 357 -34.15 -0.98 31.01
C VAL A 357 -32.89 -0.53 31.73
N GLU A 358 -31.79 -1.23 31.49
CA GLU A 358 -30.45 -0.79 31.89
C GLU A 358 -29.85 0.01 30.72
N CYS A 359 -29.70 1.31 30.91
CA CYS A 359 -29.26 2.21 29.85
C CYS A 359 -27.76 2.48 29.93
N THR A 360 -26.98 2.04 28.93
CA THR A 360 -25.56 2.40 28.79
C THR A 360 -25.34 3.28 27.54
N PHE A 361 -26.09 4.39 27.44
CA PHE A 361 -26.21 5.32 26.29
C PHE A 361 -24.89 5.96 25.75
N ALA A 362 -23.71 5.41 26.02
CA ALA A 362 -22.42 5.84 25.48
C ALA A 362 -22.40 5.85 23.94
N ASN A 363 -22.91 4.81 23.28
CA ASN A 363 -22.97 4.78 21.81
C ASN A 363 -24.03 5.75 21.29
N VAL A 364 -25.20 5.83 21.93
CA VAL A 364 -26.26 6.79 21.60
C VAL A 364 -25.78 8.24 21.70
N TYR A 365 -24.99 8.57 22.72
CA TYR A 365 -24.37 9.89 22.87
C TYR A 365 -23.40 10.18 21.73
N THR A 366 -22.52 9.22 21.41
CA THR A 366 -21.55 9.33 20.32
C THR A 366 -22.25 9.49 18.96
N LEU A 367 -23.32 8.73 18.71
CA LEU A 367 -24.15 8.83 17.52
C LEU A 367 -24.86 10.19 17.41
N ALA A 368 -25.38 10.74 18.52
CA ALA A 368 -25.97 12.07 18.55
C ALA A 368 -24.96 13.15 18.15
N VAL A 369 -23.71 13.01 18.59
CA VAL A 369 -22.61 13.90 18.20
C VAL A 369 -22.25 13.74 16.72
N GLU A 370 -22.14 12.51 16.22
CA GLU A 370 -21.88 12.22 14.80
C GLU A 370 -22.94 12.86 13.88
N LEU A 371 -24.21 12.80 14.30
CA LEU A 371 -25.33 13.39 13.56
C LEU A 371 -25.51 14.90 13.79
N GLY A 372 -24.70 15.53 14.65
CA GLY A 372 -24.80 16.95 14.99
C GLY A 372 -26.08 17.33 15.75
N ARG A 373 -26.68 16.39 16.48
CA ARG A 373 -27.94 16.56 17.24
C ARG A 373 -27.68 17.14 18.62
N PHE A 374 -27.34 18.44 18.65
CA PHE A 374 -27.06 19.19 19.88
C PHE A 374 -28.21 19.17 20.90
N ASP A 375 -29.46 19.18 20.41
CA ASP A 375 -30.68 19.06 21.19
C ASP A 375 -30.69 17.78 22.03
N ILE A 376 -30.28 16.66 21.44
CA ILE A 376 -30.25 15.35 22.08
C ILE A 376 -29.08 15.23 23.04
N VAL A 377 -27.89 15.68 22.63
CA VAL A 377 -26.71 15.71 23.50
C VAL A 377 -27.00 16.52 24.77
N SER A 378 -27.57 17.72 24.63
CA SER A 378 -27.97 18.56 25.76
C SER A 378 -29.02 17.89 26.67
N HIS A 379 -29.95 17.14 26.08
CA HIS A 379 -30.97 16.41 26.83
C HIS A 379 -30.36 15.25 27.63
N LEU A 380 -29.47 14.48 27.02
CA LEU A 380 -28.76 13.38 27.68
C LEU A 380 -27.85 13.90 28.80
N ASP A 381 -27.11 14.98 28.55
CA ASP A 381 -26.27 15.66 29.56
C ASP A 381 -27.06 16.16 30.77
N ALA A 382 -28.33 16.55 30.59
CA ALA A 382 -29.19 17.00 31.70
C ALA A 382 -29.75 15.83 32.54
N LYS A 383 -29.77 14.61 32.01
CA LYS A 383 -30.50 13.46 32.58
C LYS A 383 -29.59 12.40 33.17
N LEU A 384 -28.43 12.17 32.56
CA LEU A 384 -27.45 11.21 33.07
C LEU A 384 -26.65 11.91 34.20
N GLN A 385 -26.36 11.21 35.31
CA GLN A 385 -25.61 11.78 36.45
C GLN A 385 -24.28 11.06 36.71
N ASP A 386 -24.15 9.79 36.32
CA ASP A 386 -22.90 9.01 36.37
C ASP A 386 -22.38 8.79 34.94
N PHE A 387 -21.34 9.54 34.58
CA PHE A 387 -20.77 9.63 33.22
C PHE A 387 -19.43 8.88 33.06
N ASP A 388 -19.02 8.09 34.06
CA ASP A 388 -17.72 7.39 34.07
C ASP A 388 -17.53 6.39 32.90
N ASN A 389 -18.59 6.11 32.12
CA ASN A 389 -18.59 5.17 30.98
C ASN A 389 -18.86 5.82 29.60
N ILE A 390 -18.90 7.14 29.47
CA ILE A 390 -19.05 7.76 28.14
C ILE A 390 -17.73 7.69 27.38
N CYS A 391 -17.77 7.31 26.10
CA CYS A 391 -16.65 7.45 25.16
C CYS A 391 -16.40 8.94 24.84
N PHE A 392 -16.08 9.75 25.85
CA PHE A 392 -15.83 11.19 25.76
C PHE A 392 -14.81 11.51 24.67
N GLU A 393 -13.75 10.70 24.59
CA GLU A 393 -12.73 10.76 23.55
C GLU A 393 -13.34 10.68 22.14
N SER A 394 -14.16 9.67 21.86
CA SER A 394 -14.79 9.48 20.55
C SER A 394 -15.76 10.61 20.23
N ALA A 395 -16.58 11.02 21.19
CA ALA A 395 -17.53 12.13 21.03
C ALA A 395 -16.81 13.45 20.72
N LEU A 396 -15.80 13.82 21.52
CA LEU A 396 -15.05 15.05 21.31
C LEU A 396 -14.28 15.04 19.98
N GLN A 397 -13.67 13.90 19.62
CA GLN A 397 -13.00 13.73 18.33
C GLN A 397 -13.96 13.94 17.16
N LEU A 398 -15.14 13.31 17.18
CA LEU A 398 -16.16 13.45 16.13
C LEU A 398 -16.66 14.89 16.02
N ALA A 399 -16.94 15.57 17.14
CA ALA A 399 -17.37 16.97 17.16
C ALA A 399 -16.32 17.90 16.52
N ILE A 400 -15.03 17.65 16.79
CA ILE A 400 -13.93 18.43 16.21
C ILE A 400 -13.73 18.13 14.72
N MET A 401 -13.81 16.86 14.32
CA MET A 401 -13.75 16.47 12.91
C MET A 401 -14.91 17.08 12.10
N ALA A 402 -16.10 17.16 12.69
CA ALA A 402 -17.26 17.84 12.14
C ALA A 402 -17.14 19.37 12.16
N ARG A 403 -16.17 19.92 12.89
CA ARG A 403 -15.95 21.37 13.13
C ARG A 403 -17.15 22.05 13.79
N ASP A 404 -17.88 21.33 14.63
CA ASP A 404 -19.02 21.87 15.36
C ASP A 404 -18.56 22.54 16.66
N LEU A 405 -18.35 23.85 16.61
CA LEU A 405 -17.90 24.63 17.76
C LEU A 405 -18.87 24.55 18.94
N GLN A 406 -20.17 24.53 18.68
CA GLN A 406 -21.20 24.51 19.71
C GLN A 406 -21.19 23.17 20.46
N MET A 407 -21.07 22.08 19.71
CA MET A 407 -20.95 20.73 20.28
C MET A 407 -19.65 20.58 21.10
N VAL A 408 -18.51 21.01 20.55
CA VAL A 408 -17.23 20.99 21.26
C VAL A 408 -17.30 21.78 22.56
N GLN A 409 -17.86 22.99 22.54
CA GLN A 409 -18.03 23.81 23.75
C GLN A 409 -18.87 23.10 24.81
N SER A 410 -19.97 22.46 24.42
CA SER A 410 -20.84 21.76 25.36
C SER A 410 -20.15 20.56 25.99
N ILE A 411 -19.58 19.67 25.18
CA ILE A 411 -18.88 18.47 25.65
C ILE A 411 -17.76 18.85 26.62
N VAL A 412 -16.95 19.85 26.26
CA VAL A 412 -15.81 20.32 27.06
C VAL A 412 -16.25 20.98 28.38
N THR A 413 -17.36 21.73 28.36
CA THR A 413 -17.84 22.45 29.55
C THR A 413 -18.50 21.52 30.56
N LEU A 414 -19.23 20.51 30.08
CA LEU A 414 -19.98 19.59 30.93
C LEU A 414 -19.11 18.48 31.51
N HIS A 415 -18.00 18.14 30.84
CA HIS A 415 -17.12 17.05 31.23
C HIS A 415 -15.64 17.50 31.38
N PRO A 416 -15.33 18.44 32.30
CA PRO A 416 -14.00 19.07 32.38
C PRO A 416 -12.90 18.17 32.95
N HIS A 417 -13.24 17.10 33.67
CA HIS A 417 -12.28 16.27 34.43
C HIS A 417 -12.00 14.90 33.81
N GLN A 418 -12.45 14.64 32.57
CA GLN A 418 -12.22 13.37 31.90
C GLN A 418 -10.73 13.22 31.53
N ASN A 419 -10.05 12.30 32.22
CA ASN A 419 -8.64 12.01 32.05
C ASN A 419 -8.46 10.83 31.07
N GLY A 420 -7.65 11.01 30.03
CA GLY A 420 -7.26 9.91 29.13
C GLY A 420 -7.30 10.22 27.64
N PHE A 421 -7.93 11.33 27.24
CA PHE A 421 -7.96 11.73 25.83
C PHE A 421 -6.71 12.50 25.43
N ASP A 422 -6.00 11.99 24.44
CA ASP A 422 -4.81 12.66 23.93
C ASP A 422 -5.18 13.71 22.87
N CYS A 423 -5.57 14.90 23.33
CA CYS A 423 -5.96 16.01 22.46
C CYS A 423 -4.86 16.49 21.50
N GLN A 424 -3.62 16.00 21.65
CA GLN A 424 -2.49 16.46 20.85
C GLN A 424 -2.63 16.09 19.37
N TYR A 425 -3.26 14.95 19.06
CA TYR A 425 -3.47 14.45 17.70
C TYR A 425 -4.42 15.31 16.87
N ILE A 426 -5.33 16.00 17.55
CA ILE A 426 -6.37 16.84 16.95
C ILE A 426 -5.75 18.00 16.17
N PHE A 427 -4.63 18.53 16.63
CA PHE A 427 -3.96 19.65 15.95
C PHE A 427 -3.09 19.20 14.76
N ILE A 428 -2.79 17.91 14.61
CA ILE A 428 -1.76 17.41 13.70
C ILE A 428 -2.27 16.44 12.63
N ASP A 429 -3.42 15.81 12.82
CA ASP A 429 -3.93 14.74 11.94
C ASP A 429 -4.78 15.24 10.75
N GLY A 430 -4.95 16.56 10.60
CA GLY A 430 -5.67 17.19 9.49
C GLY A 430 -4.77 17.86 8.44
N PRO A 431 -5.18 17.93 7.15
CA PRO A 431 -4.48 18.72 6.13
C PRO A 431 -4.61 20.24 6.34
N THR A 432 -5.47 20.68 7.27
CA THR A 432 -5.77 22.10 7.53
C THR A 432 -5.83 22.37 9.03
N GLU A 433 -5.32 23.52 9.45
CA GLU A 433 -5.38 24.01 10.83
C GLU A 433 -6.83 24.10 11.34
N LEU A 434 -7.03 23.82 12.63
CA LEU A 434 -8.32 23.98 13.30
C LEU A 434 -8.71 25.47 13.37
N PRO A 435 -10.02 25.80 13.37
CA PRO A 435 -10.48 27.16 13.63
C PRO A 435 -9.96 27.70 14.97
N GLU A 436 -9.48 28.94 15.01
CA GLU A 436 -8.90 29.55 16.21
C GLU A 436 -9.83 29.49 17.43
N GLU A 437 -11.13 29.68 17.24
CA GLU A 437 -12.12 29.64 18.32
C GLU A 437 -12.20 28.26 18.98
N MET A 438 -12.10 27.20 18.18
CA MET A 438 -12.10 25.82 18.68
C MET A 438 -10.81 25.51 19.45
N VAL A 439 -9.66 25.98 18.93
CA VAL A 439 -8.37 25.87 19.64
C VAL A 439 -8.44 26.62 20.97
N ARG A 440 -9.08 27.79 21.04
CA ARG A 440 -9.26 28.54 22.30
C ARG A 440 -10.11 27.78 23.30
N VAL A 441 -11.22 27.18 22.86
CA VAL A 441 -12.08 26.36 23.73
C VAL A 441 -11.27 25.22 24.34
N LEU A 442 -10.59 24.43 23.51
CA LEU A 442 -9.75 23.33 23.96
C LEU A 442 -8.61 23.80 24.89
N ALA A 443 -7.90 24.86 24.51
CA ALA A 443 -6.79 25.39 25.29
C ALA A 443 -7.23 25.97 26.65
N SER A 444 -8.42 26.56 26.72
CA SER A 444 -9.01 27.12 27.94
C SER A 444 -9.62 26.08 28.88
N SER A 445 -9.82 24.86 28.39
CA SER A 445 -10.44 23.79 29.16
C SER A 445 -9.49 23.12 30.16
N GLU A 446 -10.07 22.40 31.12
CA GLU A 446 -9.31 21.57 32.07
C GLU A 446 -8.94 20.19 31.50
N ILE A 447 -9.27 19.93 30.22
CA ILE A 447 -8.94 18.66 29.56
C ILE A 447 -7.43 18.50 29.46
N SER A 448 -6.93 17.31 29.75
CA SER A 448 -5.51 16.98 29.63
C SER A 448 -5.10 16.74 28.17
N PHE A 449 -3.87 17.11 27.78
CA PHE A 449 -3.34 16.96 26.41
C PHE A 449 -2.31 15.81 26.40
N SER A 450 -2.68 14.64 26.97
CA SER A 450 -1.88 13.44 27.34
C SER A 450 -1.98 13.17 28.85
N TYR A 451 -0.94 12.62 29.49
CA TYR A 451 -0.78 12.51 30.95
C TYR A 451 -0.43 13.84 31.64
N THR A 452 -0.44 14.95 30.89
CA THR A 452 -0.07 16.28 31.39
C THR A 452 -0.98 17.35 30.78
N ASP A 453 -1.10 18.48 31.48
CA ASP A 453 -1.87 19.63 31.00
C ASP A 453 -1.17 20.39 29.85
N THR A 454 -0.06 19.89 29.32
CA THR A 454 0.72 20.58 28.28
C THR A 454 1.06 19.65 27.13
N ILE A 455 1.22 20.22 25.92
CA ILE A 455 1.67 19.44 24.76
C ILE A 455 3.13 19.04 24.88
N GLU A 456 3.45 17.86 24.34
CA GLU A 456 4.81 17.36 24.21
C GLU A 456 5.56 18.01 23.03
N ASP A 457 6.89 17.94 23.09
CA ASP A 457 7.79 18.49 22.05
C ASP A 457 7.51 17.89 20.66
N ASP A 458 7.12 16.61 20.58
CA ASP A 458 6.84 15.93 19.32
C ASP A 458 5.62 16.56 18.60
N THR A 459 4.56 16.87 19.36
CA THR A 459 3.38 17.57 18.85
C THR A 459 3.73 19.01 18.47
N LEU A 460 4.43 19.75 19.34
CA LEU A 460 4.88 21.11 19.02
C LEU A 460 5.75 21.15 17.75
N GLY A 461 6.62 20.14 17.57
CA GLY A 461 7.46 20.00 16.39
C GLY A 461 6.65 19.80 15.09
N LYS A 462 5.56 19.04 15.15
CA LYS A 462 4.64 18.87 14.01
C LYS A 462 3.88 20.17 13.69
N LEU A 463 3.40 20.90 14.71
CA LEU A 463 2.76 22.21 14.51
C LEU A 463 3.68 23.21 13.81
N ILE A 464 4.94 23.29 14.24
CA ILE A 464 5.96 24.16 13.62
C ILE A 464 6.22 23.75 12.17
N LYS A 465 6.32 22.44 11.89
CA LYS A 465 6.58 21.93 10.55
C LYS A 465 5.41 22.21 9.59
N ASN A 466 4.18 22.18 10.09
CA ASN A 466 2.97 22.45 9.33
C ASN A 466 2.63 23.96 9.27
N GLU A 467 3.44 24.82 9.89
CA GLU A 467 3.25 26.28 9.92
C GLU A 467 1.94 26.73 10.61
N PHE A 468 1.42 25.94 11.56
CA PHE A 468 0.21 26.24 12.34
C PHE A 468 0.49 27.24 13.48
N PHE A 469 0.93 28.46 13.11
CA PHE A 469 1.40 29.47 14.05
C PHE A 469 0.28 30.08 14.90
N SER A 470 -0.96 30.18 14.38
CA SER A 470 -2.12 30.65 15.14
C SER A 470 -2.41 29.71 16.31
N THR A 471 -2.42 28.40 16.05
CA THR A 471 -2.60 27.36 17.07
C THR A 471 -1.51 27.45 18.14
N ILE A 472 -0.23 27.53 17.75
CA ILE A 472 0.86 27.66 18.72
C ILE A 472 0.69 28.92 19.58
N THR A 473 0.30 30.04 18.98
CA THR A 473 0.07 31.31 19.70
C THR A 473 -0.99 31.17 20.78
N ILE A 474 -2.11 30.52 20.46
CA ILE A 474 -3.18 30.26 21.42
C ILE A 474 -2.70 29.31 22.52
N LEU A 475 -2.02 28.21 22.18
CA LEU A 475 -1.52 27.26 23.18
C LEU A 475 -0.53 27.90 24.16
N VAL A 476 0.32 28.81 23.70
CA VAL A 476 1.20 29.59 24.59
C VAL A 476 0.40 30.54 25.48
N GLN A 477 -0.60 31.23 24.94
CA GLN A 477 -1.46 32.15 25.71
C GLN A 477 -2.13 31.46 26.91
N TYR A 478 -2.54 30.20 26.77
CA TYR A 478 -3.19 29.40 27.81
C TYR A 478 -2.21 28.53 28.62
N ASN A 479 -0.90 28.76 28.52
CA ASN A 479 0.15 27.99 29.21
C ASN A 479 0.10 26.47 28.94
N ARG A 480 -0.37 26.07 27.75
CA ARG A 480 -0.44 24.65 27.33
C ARG A 480 0.88 24.12 26.78
N ILE A 481 1.99 24.84 26.96
CA ILE A 481 3.35 24.44 26.58
C ILE A 481 4.27 24.60 27.79
N ALA A 482 4.70 23.50 28.40
CA ALA A 482 5.49 23.53 29.63
C ALA A 482 6.93 24.01 29.39
N SER A 483 7.56 23.53 28.31
CA SER A 483 8.94 23.86 27.95
C SER A 483 9.17 23.59 26.47
N VAL A 484 10.26 24.13 25.92
CA VAL A 484 10.66 23.91 24.52
C VAL A 484 12.09 23.38 24.49
N SER A 485 12.32 22.18 23.94
CA SER A 485 13.68 21.67 23.85
C SER A 485 14.54 22.37 22.79
N LYS A 486 15.85 22.13 22.91
CA LYS A 486 16.89 22.56 21.96
C LYS A 486 16.58 22.20 20.51
N GLN A 487 15.93 21.06 20.27
CA GLN A 487 15.63 20.59 18.92
C GLN A 487 14.41 21.32 18.33
N ILE A 488 13.36 21.49 19.13
CA ILE A 488 12.14 22.17 18.71
C ILE A 488 12.41 23.65 18.44
N PHE A 489 13.12 24.33 19.33
CA PHE A 489 13.50 25.73 19.13
C PHE A 489 14.39 25.92 17.88
N ALA A 490 15.33 24.99 17.65
CA ALA A 490 16.15 25.01 16.44
C ALA A 490 15.34 24.77 15.17
N ASN A 491 14.31 23.90 15.21
CA ASN A 491 13.40 23.68 14.08
C ASN A 491 12.56 24.92 13.80
N ALA A 492 12.07 25.63 14.81
CA ALA A 492 11.36 26.91 14.64
C ALA A 492 12.21 27.95 13.90
N CYS A 493 13.54 27.96 14.13
CA CYS A 493 14.44 28.86 13.39
C CYS A 493 14.53 28.57 11.88
N LEU A 494 13.99 27.43 11.39
CA LEU A 494 13.87 27.15 9.96
C LEU A 494 12.62 27.76 9.32
N SER A 495 11.60 28.13 10.09
CA SER A 495 10.29 28.58 9.55
C SER A 495 10.30 30.01 9.00
N ASN A 496 11.45 30.71 9.07
CA ASN A 496 11.62 32.11 8.64
C ASN A 496 10.62 33.10 9.32
N ASN A 497 9.95 32.68 10.39
CA ASN A 497 9.00 33.48 11.15
C ASN A 497 9.67 33.94 12.46
N LEU A 498 9.96 35.24 12.57
CA LEU A 498 10.59 35.80 13.77
C LEU A 498 9.63 35.80 14.97
N GLU A 499 8.34 36.05 14.73
CA GLU A 499 7.33 36.18 15.78
C GLU A 499 7.18 34.86 16.55
N ILE A 500 7.12 33.72 15.86
CA ILE A 500 7.05 32.42 16.52
C ILE A 500 8.32 32.10 17.31
N VAL A 501 9.51 32.49 16.80
CA VAL A 501 10.77 32.28 17.51
C VAL A 501 10.83 33.12 18.79
N GLN A 502 10.38 34.37 18.73
CA GLN A 502 10.27 35.25 19.89
C GLN A 502 9.26 34.70 20.90
N LEU A 503 8.10 34.22 20.44
CA LEU A 503 7.07 33.62 21.28
C LEU A 503 7.60 32.39 22.00
N LEU A 504 8.18 31.42 21.29
CA LEU A 504 8.74 30.21 21.89
C LEU A 504 9.88 30.53 22.86
N TYR A 505 10.69 31.56 22.60
CA TYR A 505 11.75 31.99 23.51
C TYR A 505 11.21 32.59 24.82
N SER A 506 9.99 33.16 24.80
CA SER A 506 9.35 33.72 25.99
C SER A 506 8.87 32.65 26.99
N ILE A 507 8.73 31.40 26.54
CA ILE A 507 8.27 30.28 27.38
C ILE A 507 9.37 29.92 28.40
N LYS A 508 8.98 29.81 29.66
CA LYS A 508 9.91 29.46 30.74
C LYS A 508 10.50 28.07 30.52
N GLY A 509 11.82 27.93 30.64
CA GLY A 509 12.50 26.65 30.46
C GLY A 509 12.85 26.32 29.01
N THR A 510 12.57 27.22 28.05
CA THR A 510 13.02 27.08 26.67
C THR A 510 14.54 26.93 26.59
N GLN A 511 14.97 25.84 25.95
CA GLN A 511 16.37 25.54 25.74
C GLN A 511 16.77 25.93 24.31
N VAL A 512 17.80 26.76 24.19
CA VAL A 512 18.34 27.17 22.90
C VAL A 512 19.68 26.49 22.66
N SER A 513 19.94 26.06 21.43
CA SER A 513 21.21 25.43 21.04
C SER A 513 21.89 26.14 19.88
N ILE A 514 23.19 25.90 19.71
CA ILE A 514 23.99 26.46 18.61
C ILE A 514 23.40 26.08 17.24
N ARG A 515 22.66 24.95 17.17
CA ARG A 515 21.91 24.55 15.97
C ARG A 515 20.83 25.54 15.56
N SER A 516 20.29 26.33 16.48
CA SER A 516 19.27 27.35 16.20
C SER A 516 19.82 28.45 15.30
N LEU A 517 21.02 28.96 15.62
CA LEU A 517 21.69 29.96 14.77
C LEU A 517 22.18 29.36 13.45
N ASP A 518 22.72 28.14 13.48
CA ASP A 518 23.07 27.40 12.25
C ASP A 518 21.84 27.26 11.32
N ASN A 519 20.67 26.91 11.86
CA ASN A 519 19.43 26.79 11.08
C ASN A 519 18.96 28.14 10.51
N ALA A 520 19.03 29.22 11.29
CA ALA A 520 18.70 30.56 10.82
C ALA A 520 19.66 31.05 9.72
N ILE A 521 20.96 30.72 9.84
CA ILE A 521 21.97 30.99 8.80
C ILE A 521 21.68 30.20 7.52
N LYS A 522 21.25 28.94 7.65
CA LYS A 522 20.88 28.09 6.52
C LYS A 522 19.69 28.65 5.71
N THR A 523 18.74 29.30 6.36
CA THR A 523 17.58 29.93 5.68
C THR A 523 17.85 31.37 5.25
N ALA A 524 18.98 31.95 5.62
CA ALA A 524 19.29 33.37 5.50
C ALA A 524 18.28 34.32 6.16
N CYS A 525 17.66 33.91 7.26
CA CYS A 525 16.74 34.77 8.00
C CYS A 525 17.49 35.77 8.89
N PHE A 526 17.89 36.91 8.33
CA PHE A 526 18.58 37.97 9.09
C PHE A 526 17.82 38.43 10.35
N PRO A 527 16.48 38.57 10.36
CA PRO A 527 15.74 38.94 11.57
C PRO A 527 15.93 37.93 12.71
N ILE A 528 15.82 36.62 12.44
CA ILE A 528 16.05 35.57 13.44
C ILE A 528 17.52 35.55 13.88
N ILE A 529 18.46 35.68 12.94
CA ILE A 529 19.90 35.73 13.26
C ILE A 529 20.22 36.87 14.22
N ASN A 530 19.75 38.08 13.93
CA ASN A 530 19.96 39.24 14.78
C ASN A 530 19.34 39.02 16.16
N PHE A 531 18.10 38.50 16.22
CA PHE A 531 17.46 38.15 17.49
C PHE A 531 18.29 37.17 18.33
N LEU A 532 18.77 36.08 17.72
CA LEU A 532 19.58 35.07 18.41
C LEU A 532 20.94 35.64 18.88
N MET A 533 21.54 36.56 18.14
CA MET A 533 22.82 37.18 18.51
C MET A 533 22.68 38.28 19.56
N ASP A 534 21.62 39.09 19.48
CA ASP A 534 21.40 40.24 20.35
C ASP A 534 20.80 39.80 21.70
N HIS A 535 19.81 38.91 21.68
CA HIS A 535 19.04 38.53 22.87
C HIS A 535 19.51 37.20 23.48
N VAL A 536 19.70 36.16 22.68
CA VAL A 536 20.10 34.82 23.18
C VAL A 536 21.62 34.73 23.39
N LYS A 537 22.41 35.54 22.65
CA LYS A 537 23.88 35.57 22.70
C LYS A 537 24.53 34.23 22.40
N ILE A 538 23.97 33.49 21.43
CA ILE A 538 24.50 32.19 21.03
C ILE A 538 25.43 32.29 19.80
N GLY A 539 26.46 31.44 19.77
CA GLY A 539 27.35 31.31 18.63
C GLY A 539 26.80 30.41 17.53
N CYS A 540 27.63 30.12 16.54
CA CYS A 540 27.35 29.15 15.47
C CYS A 540 28.48 28.12 15.38
N TYR A 541 28.23 26.96 14.76
CA TYR A 541 29.25 25.92 14.60
C TYR A 541 29.56 25.66 13.13
N ASN A 542 28.56 25.70 12.24
CA ASN A 542 28.72 25.33 10.83
C ASN A 542 28.50 26.47 9.84
N ALA A 543 28.48 27.72 10.28
CA ALA A 543 28.01 28.86 9.49
C ALA A 543 28.62 28.92 8.07
N VAL A 544 29.95 28.82 7.92
CA VAL A 544 30.61 28.81 6.60
C VAL A 544 30.12 27.67 5.72
N ARG A 545 30.08 26.46 6.30
CA ARG A 545 29.67 25.26 5.59
C ARG A 545 28.23 25.40 5.10
N LEU A 546 27.34 25.93 5.93
CA LEU A 546 25.91 26.12 5.64
C LEU A 546 25.70 27.18 4.56
N VAL A 547 26.38 28.32 4.65
CA VAL A 547 26.31 29.38 3.63
C VAL A 547 26.83 28.90 2.28
N CYS A 548 27.97 28.19 2.26
CA CYS A 548 28.45 27.59 1.02
C CYS A 548 27.50 26.49 0.51
N GLN A 549 26.78 25.80 1.38
CA GLN A 549 25.82 24.79 0.96
C GLN A 549 24.56 25.41 0.32
N THR A 550 24.10 26.57 0.81
CA THR A 550 22.92 27.27 0.29
C THR A 550 23.24 28.20 -0.88
N GLY A 551 24.49 28.66 -1.02
CA GLY A 551 24.92 29.54 -2.11
C GLY A 551 24.51 31.00 -1.95
N GLN A 552 24.03 31.40 -0.77
CA GLN A 552 23.49 32.74 -0.53
C GLN A 552 24.60 33.78 -0.36
N ILE A 553 24.82 34.59 -1.40
CA ILE A 553 25.89 35.61 -1.45
C ILE A 553 25.73 36.70 -0.38
N GLU A 554 24.50 37.16 -0.13
CA GLU A 554 24.27 38.18 0.89
C GLU A 554 24.56 37.65 2.29
N MET A 555 24.33 36.35 2.54
CA MET A 555 24.68 35.75 3.82
C MET A 555 26.20 35.61 3.99
N ILE A 556 26.96 35.30 2.93
CA ILE A 556 28.43 35.28 3.05
C ILE A 556 28.98 36.69 3.34
N LYS A 557 28.45 37.73 2.67
CA LYS A 557 28.82 39.13 2.95
C LYS A 557 28.54 39.49 4.40
N TRP A 558 27.32 39.20 4.87
CA TRP A 558 26.94 39.48 6.25
C TRP A 558 27.82 38.73 7.26
N LEU A 559 28.12 37.45 6.98
CA LEU A 559 28.96 36.62 7.83
C LEU A 559 30.40 37.15 7.90
N MET A 560 30.93 37.68 6.80
CA MET A 560 32.22 38.36 6.77
C MET A 560 32.23 39.64 7.62
N THR A 561 31.16 40.44 7.58
CA THR A 561 31.04 41.67 8.37
C THR A 561 30.84 41.39 9.87
N ASN A 562 30.18 40.28 10.23
CA ASN A 562 29.83 39.94 11.62
C ASN A 562 30.71 38.86 12.26
N ALA A 563 31.79 38.45 11.57
CA ALA A 563 32.68 37.38 11.98
C ALA A 563 33.18 37.48 13.43
N ASN A 564 33.80 38.61 13.77
CA ASN A 564 34.38 38.86 15.10
C ASN A 564 33.34 38.70 16.21
N ARG A 565 32.13 39.18 15.95
CA ARG A 565 31.01 39.09 16.89
C ARG A 565 30.57 37.64 17.09
N LEU A 566 30.43 36.86 16.00
CA LEU A 566 30.08 35.43 16.08
C LEU A 566 31.13 34.61 16.83
N ILE A 567 32.42 34.90 16.65
CA ILE A 567 33.52 34.23 17.35
C ILE A 567 33.40 34.44 18.86
N GLN A 568 33.19 35.67 19.30
CA GLN A 568 33.02 35.99 20.72
C GLN A 568 31.84 35.22 21.35
N LEU A 569 30.72 35.12 20.65
CA LEU A 569 29.55 34.38 21.13
C LEU A 569 29.79 32.86 21.16
N THR A 570 30.58 32.33 20.22
CA THR A 570 30.89 30.90 20.12
C THR A 570 31.84 30.41 21.21
N HIS A 571 32.77 31.25 21.66
CA HIS A 571 33.67 30.91 22.77
C HIS A 571 32.97 30.86 24.14
N ASN A 572 31.79 31.50 24.25
CA ASN A 572 31.04 31.62 25.49
C ASN A 572 29.89 30.60 25.61
N SER A 573 29.58 29.82 24.56
CA SER A 573 28.47 28.86 24.53
C SER A 573 28.98 27.42 24.65
N ASP A 574 28.80 26.81 25.83
CA ASP A 574 29.00 25.41 26.25
C ASP A 574 30.21 24.61 25.68
N GLY A 575 31.07 24.17 26.60
CA GLY A 575 32.30 23.42 26.32
C GLY A 575 32.11 21.95 25.87
N GLN A 576 33.22 21.42 25.33
CA GLN A 576 33.52 19.98 25.12
C GLN A 576 32.73 19.21 24.04
N GLN A 577 32.65 19.72 22.80
CA GLN A 577 32.53 18.82 21.64
C GLN A 577 33.73 18.98 20.71
N GLN A 578 34.32 17.83 20.35
CA GLN A 578 35.51 17.68 19.53
C GLN A 578 35.40 18.55 18.27
N ILE A 579 36.36 19.47 18.12
CA ILE A 579 36.36 20.50 17.08
C ILE A 579 36.76 19.83 15.75
N ASP A 580 35.77 19.54 14.89
CA ASP A 580 35.99 19.14 13.50
C ASP A 580 35.91 20.36 12.56
N VAL A 581 36.50 20.23 11.37
CA VAL A 581 37.25 21.23 10.55
C VAL A 581 36.49 22.48 10.02
N SER A 582 35.45 23.04 10.66
CA SER A 582 34.72 24.21 10.07
C SER A 582 33.96 25.14 11.02
N THR A 583 34.54 25.51 12.17
CA THR A 583 33.95 26.45 13.14
C THR A 583 34.26 27.94 12.86
N PRO A 584 33.49 28.90 13.44
CA PRO A 584 33.78 30.34 13.38
C PRO A 584 35.17 30.74 13.92
N SER A 585 35.77 29.95 14.81
CA SER A 585 37.17 30.11 15.22
C SER A 585 38.16 29.93 14.06
N GLN A 586 37.78 29.27 12.96
CA GLN A 586 38.53 29.31 11.69
C GLN A 586 38.12 30.48 10.79
N LEU A 587 36.99 31.13 11.02
CA LEU A 587 36.60 32.35 10.28
C LEU A 587 37.52 33.51 10.62
N ASP A 588 37.90 33.66 11.89
CA ASP A 588 38.95 34.59 12.33
C ASP A 588 40.27 34.29 11.62
N PHE A 589 40.63 33.02 11.53
CA PHE A 589 41.84 32.56 10.84
C PHE A 589 41.75 32.75 9.31
N ILE A 590 40.58 32.57 8.70
CA ILE A 590 40.34 32.79 7.27
C ILE A 590 40.37 34.29 6.96
N LEU A 591 39.79 35.14 7.82
CA LEU A 591 39.68 36.59 7.64
C LEU A 591 40.93 37.38 8.06
N ARG A 592 41.64 36.98 9.13
CA ARG A 592 42.88 37.65 9.60
C ARG A 592 44.09 37.39 8.72
N ASN A 593 44.11 36.29 7.97
CA ASN A 593 45.26 35.88 7.15
C ASN A 593 45.08 36.15 5.65
N HIS A 594 44.14 37.01 5.25
CA HIS A 594 44.08 37.51 3.86
C HIS A 594 45.39 38.18 3.39
N SER A 595 46.29 38.54 4.32
CA SER A 595 47.61 39.11 4.05
C SER A 595 48.76 38.10 3.94
N ASP A 596 48.55 36.83 4.33
CA ASP A 596 49.63 35.84 4.36
C ASP A 596 49.44 34.78 3.27
N LYS A 597 50.44 34.66 2.39
CA LYS A 597 50.45 33.81 1.17
C LYS A 597 50.18 32.32 1.44
N ASN A 598 50.06 31.89 2.70
CA ASN A 598 49.92 30.50 3.12
C ASN A 598 48.48 30.07 3.49
N ASN A 599 47.50 30.97 3.56
CA ASN A 599 46.11 30.58 3.81
C ASN A 599 45.37 30.19 2.52
N ASN A 600 45.65 28.95 2.09
CA ASN A 600 45.17 28.27 0.89
C ASN A 600 43.62 28.20 0.74
N GLY A 601 42.96 29.31 0.43
CA GLY A 601 41.62 29.38 -0.21
C GLY A 601 40.51 28.53 0.42
N ARG A 602 40.47 28.37 1.76
CA ARG A 602 39.54 27.43 2.42
C ARG A 602 38.07 27.75 2.13
N LEU A 603 37.70 29.03 2.07
CA LEU A 603 36.36 29.48 1.75
C LEU A 603 36.03 29.20 0.27
N MET A 604 36.97 29.51 -0.63
CA MET A 604 36.87 29.13 -2.04
C MET A 604 36.73 27.61 -2.25
N LYS A 605 37.44 26.80 -1.45
CA LYS A 605 37.32 25.33 -1.45
C LYS A 605 35.94 24.86 -0.99
N ALA A 606 35.37 25.49 0.02
CA ALA A 606 34.02 25.17 0.50
C ALA A 606 32.95 25.57 -0.53
N ALA A 607 33.05 26.76 -1.13
CA ALA A 607 32.17 27.21 -2.21
C ALA A 607 32.26 26.27 -3.43
N PHE A 608 33.48 25.85 -3.80
CA PHE A 608 33.70 24.85 -4.84
C PHE A 608 33.10 23.49 -4.48
N LYS A 609 33.22 23.05 -3.22
CA LYS A 609 32.66 21.77 -2.76
C LYS A 609 31.16 21.65 -2.94
N TYR A 610 30.44 22.76 -2.82
CA TYR A 610 29.00 22.82 -3.02
C TYR A 610 28.62 23.38 -4.40
N ASN A 611 29.58 23.50 -5.33
CA ASN A 611 29.38 23.96 -6.71
C ASN A 611 28.68 25.34 -6.81
N GLN A 612 29.03 26.28 -5.93
CA GLN A 612 28.45 27.62 -5.89
C GLN A 612 29.20 28.61 -6.78
N LEU A 613 28.90 28.60 -8.10
CA LEU A 613 29.58 29.44 -9.09
C LEU A 613 29.58 30.93 -8.74
N GLU A 614 28.42 31.50 -8.37
CA GLU A 614 28.33 32.93 -8.06
C GLU A 614 29.14 33.31 -6.81
N MET A 615 29.25 32.38 -5.86
CA MET A 615 30.08 32.58 -4.67
C MET A 615 31.55 32.51 -5.01
N ILE A 616 31.95 31.58 -5.88
CA ILE A 616 33.32 31.49 -6.41
C ILE A 616 33.70 32.78 -7.15
N LYS A 617 32.82 33.29 -8.03
CA LYS A 617 33.03 34.56 -8.74
C LYS A 617 33.18 35.74 -7.77
N TYR A 618 32.35 35.79 -6.73
CA TYR A 618 32.42 36.84 -5.71
C TYR A 618 33.75 36.79 -4.95
N LEU A 619 34.13 35.61 -4.45
CA LEU A 619 35.36 35.40 -3.69
C LEU A 619 36.61 35.67 -4.52
N ASP A 620 36.60 35.30 -5.80
CA ASP A 620 37.69 35.55 -6.75
C ASP A 620 37.90 37.06 -6.93
N LYS A 621 36.83 37.80 -7.23
CA LYS A 621 36.89 39.25 -7.46
C LYS A 621 37.35 40.04 -6.23
N GLN A 622 36.92 39.63 -5.03
CA GLN A 622 37.20 40.39 -3.80
C GLN A 622 38.54 40.01 -3.15
N HIS A 623 38.95 38.74 -3.23
CA HIS A 623 40.08 38.23 -2.43
C HIS A 623 41.20 37.58 -3.25
N ARG A 624 41.03 37.39 -4.58
CA ARG A 624 41.98 36.68 -5.46
C ARG A 624 42.53 35.39 -4.84
N GLU A 625 41.66 34.65 -4.14
CA GLU A 625 42.07 33.40 -3.50
C GLU A 625 42.28 32.29 -4.55
N THR A 626 43.46 31.68 -4.54
CA THR A 626 43.74 30.52 -5.41
C THR A 626 43.22 29.23 -4.78
N ILE A 627 42.64 28.36 -5.60
CA ILE A 627 42.30 26.99 -5.21
C ILE A 627 43.57 26.16 -5.32
N ASN A 628 44.39 26.16 -4.26
CA ASN A 628 45.52 25.23 -4.14
C ASN A 628 45.00 23.83 -3.75
N CYS A 629 44.29 23.19 -4.67
CA CYS A 629 43.72 21.85 -4.49
C CYS A 629 44.28 20.88 -5.51
N ASP A 630 44.84 19.80 -5.00
CA ASP A 630 44.76 18.51 -5.66
C ASP A 630 43.29 18.05 -5.64
N ILE A 631 42.56 18.31 -6.73
CA ILE A 631 41.12 18.04 -6.87
C ILE A 631 40.82 16.53 -6.67
N THR A 632 41.83 15.68 -6.83
CA THR A 632 41.74 14.22 -6.64
C THR A 632 41.37 13.80 -5.22
N ARG A 633 41.71 14.60 -4.20
CA ARG A 633 41.54 14.20 -2.78
C ARG A 633 40.14 14.37 -2.22
N PHE A 634 39.24 14.99 -2.96
CA PHE A 634 37.91 15.35 -2.46
C PHE A 634 36.85 14.34 -2.92
N LYS A 635 36.73 13.23 -2.19
CA LYS A 635 35.74 12.16 -2.43
C LYS A 635 34.27 12.61 -2.33
N SER A 636 33.97 13.83 -1.88
CA SER A 636 32.62 14.27 -1.46
C SER A 636 31.84 15.17 -2.42
N TYR A 637 32.34 15.46 -3.63
CA TYR A 637 31.60 16.32 -4.57
C TYR A 637 30.40 15.58 -5.18
N LYS A 638 29.17 16.01 -4.85
CA LYS A 638 27.95 15.69 -5.60
C LYS A 638 27.75 16.81 -6.64
N LYS A 639 27.86 16.47 -7.94
CA LYS A 639 27.64 17.31 -9.15
C LYS A 639 28.48 18.60 -9.26
N ILE A 640 29.63 18.51 -9.95
CA ILE A 640 30.39 19.69 -10.42
C ILE A 640 29.80 20.16 -11.76
N SER A 641 29.56 21.47 -11.94
CA SER A 641 29.04 22.02 -13.20
C SER A 641 30.13 22.40 -14.20
N LEU A 642 29.82 22.31 -15.50
CA LEU A 642 30.66 22.80 -16.60
C LEU A 642 31.02 24.29 -16.44
N ALA A 643 30.05 25.11 -16.04
CA ALA A 643 30.23 26.54 -15.87
C ALA A 643 31.26 26.85 -14.77
N THR A 644 31.23 26.12 -13.65
CA THR A 644 32.21 26.24 -12.57
C THR A 644 33.61 25.89 -13.05
N VAL A 645 33.79 24.76 -13.74
CA VAL A 645 35.10 24.34 -14.23
C VAL A 645 35.64 25.31 -15.30
N LYS A 646 34.80 25.77 -16.23
CA LYS A 646 35.16 26.80 -17.21
C LYS A 646 35.66 28.07 -16.54
N TYR A 647 34.96 28.54 -15.51
CA TYR A 647 35.35 29.75 -14.79
C TYR A 647 36.69 29.59 -14.08
N LEU A 648 36.89 28.46 -13.38
CA LEU A 648 38.12 28.22 -12.61
C LEU A 648 39.36 28.07 -13.50
N ILE A 649 39.21 27.37 -14.64
CA ILE A 649 40.28 27.21 -15.62
C ILE A 649 40.55 28.54 -16.34
N GLY A 650 39.50 29.23 -16.80
CA GLY A 650 39.61 30.49 -17.54
C GLY A 650 40.27 31.62 -16.75
N ASN A 651 40.06 31.67 -15.43
CA ASN A 651 40.65 32.67 -14.54
C ASN A 651 41.90 32.17 -13.80
N GLN A 652 42.48 31.04 -14.20
CA GLN A 652 43.71 30.47 -13.60
C GLN A 652 43.62 30.23 -12.08
N LEU A 653 42.43 29.93 -11.58
CA LEU A 653 42.19 29.69 -10.14
C LEU A 653 42.60 28.28 -9.69
N ILE A 654 42.82 27.37 -10.63
CA ILE A 654 43.32 26.01 -10.43
C ILE A 654 44.64 25.84 -11.19
N ARG A 655 45.63 25.18 -10.56
CA ARG A 655 46.82 24.69 -11.28
C ARG A 655 46.46 23.45 -12.10
N PHE A 656 46.33 23.64 -13.42
CA PHE A 656 45.93 22.59 -14.36
C PHE A 656 47.13 21.72 -14.83
N SER A 657 47.78 21.02 -13.90
CA SER A 657 48.83 20.04 -14.22
C SER A 657 48.24 18.75 -14.83
N GLN A 658 49.09 17.89 -15.40
CA GLN A 658 48.62 16.60 -15.95
C GLN A 658 47.92 15.74 -14.89
N VAL A 659 48.47 15.71 -13.67
CA VAL A 659 47.89 15.00 -12.51
C VAL A 659 46.50 15.56 -12.16
N THR A 660 46.35 16.89 -12.09
CA THR A 660 45.06 17.53 -11.77
C THR A 660 44.02 17.25 -12.86
N ALA A 661 44.41 17.26 -14.13
CA ALA A 661 43.51 17.02 -15.25
C ALA A 661 43.01 15.56 -15.29
N ILE A 662 43.92 14.59 -15.13
CA ILE A 662 43.56 13.16 -15.06
C ILE A 662 42.68 12.89 -13.84
N GLY A 663 42.98 13.52 -12.71
CA GLY A 663 42.15 13.49 -11.52
C GLY A 663 40.73 14.01 -11.72
N LEU A 664 40.60 15.13 -12.46
CA LEU A 664 39.32 15.73 -12.79
C LEU A 664 38.51 14.82 -13.74
N ILE A 665 39.16 14.26 -14.76
CA ILE A 665 38.57 13.26 -15.67
C ILE A 665 38.03 12.07 -14.86
N GLN A 666 38.86 11.48 -14.00
CA GLN A 666 38.47 10.35 -13.15
C GLN A 666 37.22 10.67 -12.32
N ARG A 667 37.21 11.86 -11.71
CA ARG A 667 36.12 12.26 -10.83
C ARG A 667 34.83 12.50 -11.60
N ILE A 668 34.88 13.15 -12.76
CA ILE A 668 33.72 13.38 -13.64
C ILE A 668 33.05 12.03 -13.96
N VAL A 669 33.85 11.01 -14.26
CA VAL A 669 33.37 9.67 -14.61
C VAL A 669 32.71 8.99 -13.40
N GLN A 670 33.33 9.05 -12.21
CA GLN A 670 32.81 8.48 -10.96
C GLN A 670 31.48 9.11 -10.51
N ILE A 671 31.31 10.43 -10.66
CA ILE A 671 30.11 11.13 -10.19
C ILE A 671 28.99 11.22 -11.23
N ASN A 672 29.15 10.52 -12.36
CA ASN A 672 28.26 10.63 -13.51
C ASN A 672 28.08 12.07 -14.00
N GLY A 673 29.20 12.76 -14.19
CA GLY A 673 29.23 14.11 -14.74
C GLY A 673 28.86 14.17 -16.22
N SER A 674 28.51 15.37 -16.69
CA SER A 674 28.12 15.62 -18.09
C SER A 674 29.24 15.29 -19.08
N ILE A 675 28.85 14.70 -20.23
CA ILE A 675 29.73 14.46 -21.38
C ILE A 675 30.41 15.75 -21.83
N ASP A 676 29.70 16.87 -21.86
CA ASP A 676 30.24 18.18 -22.26
C ASP A 676 31.36 18.64 -21.33
N LEU A 677 31.24 18.33 -20.03
CA LEU A 677 32.29 18.61 -19.05
C LEU A 677 33.51 17.73 -19.26
N LEU A 678 33.31 16.44 -19.52
CA LEU A 678 34.41 15.52 -19.85
C LEU A 678 35.17 15.98 -21.11
N GLN A 679 34.43 16.28 -22.18
CA GLN A 679 35.00 16.76 -23.44
C GLN A 679 35.72 18.11 -23.28
N PHE A 680 35.17 19.05 -22.51
CA PHE A 680 35.82 20.32 -22.23
C PHE A 680 37.15 20.15 -21.49
N VAL A 681 37.19 19.27 -20.49
CA VAL A 681 38.43 19.01 -19.73
C VAL A 681 39.48 18.34 -20.62
N ILE A 682 39.08 17.38 -21.45
CA ILE A 682 39.96 16.71 -22.41
C ILE A 682 40.50 17.68 -23.46
N SER A 683 39.65 18.52 -24.04
CA SER A 683 40.07 19.50 -25.05
C SER A 683 41.04 20.53 -24.47
N HIS A 684 40.78 20.98 -23.24
CA HIS A 684 41.67 21.89 -22.53
C HIS A 684 43.01 21.23 -22.16
N PHE A 685 42.97 19.96 -21.76
CA PHE A 685 44.18 19.15 -21.54
C PHE A 685 45.04 19.07 -22.80
N ASN A 686 44.45 18.70 -23.93
CA ASN A 686 45.14 18.61 -25.21
C ASN A 686 45.74 19.96 -25.65
N LYS A 687 45.08 21.08 -25.33
CA LYS A 687 45.58 22.43 -25.62
C LYS A 687 46.81 22.82 -24.81
N ILE A 688 46.87 22.42 -23.53
CA ILE A 688 47.97 22.81 -22.62
C ILE A 688 49.14 21.84 -22.71
N HIS A 689 48.87 20.53 -22.71
CA HIS A 689 49.89 19.48 -22.54
C HIS A 689 50.24 18.76 -23.85
N GLY A 690 49.56 19.06 -24.96
CA GLY A 690 49.83 18.45 -26.25
C GLY A 690 49.55 16.94 -26.30
N SER A 691 50.32 16.20 -27.10
CA SER A 691 50.18 14.76 -27.31
C SER A 691 50.87 13.90 -26.25
N SER A 692 51.79 14.45 -25.45
CA SER A 692 52.57 13.68 -24.47
C SER A 692 51.86 13.58 -23.12
N LEU A 693 51.62 12.34 -22.66
CA LEU A 693 51.33 12.04 -21.26
C LEU A 693 52.67 11.65 -20.60
N GLU A 694 53.14 12.39 -19.59
CA GLU A 694 54.40 12.06 -18.87
C GLU A 694 54.19 10.96 -17.81
N LEU A 695 52.93 10.61 -17.53
CA LEU A 695 52.57 9.53 -16.61
C LEU A 695 52.66 8.20 -17.34
N ASP A 696 53.66 7.39 -16.97
CA ASP A 696 53.79 6.00 -17.39
C ASP A 696 52.50 5.24 -16.97
N THR A 697 51.68 4.89 -17.97
CA THR A 697 50.44 4.09 -17.88
C THR A 697 49.23 4.69 -17.16
N ILE A 698 48.03 4.35 -17.66
CA ILE A 698 46.76 4.52 -16.94
C ILE A 698 46.87 3.81 -15.60
N ASN A 699 46.81 4.57 -14.49
CA ASN A 699 46.91 3.97 -13.17
C ASN A 699 45.73 3.01 -12.87
N GLN A 700 45.93 2.09 -11.93
CA GLN A 700 44.89 1.11 -11.54
C GLN A 700 43.58 1.77 -11.09
N SER A 701 43.65 2.96 -10.50
CA SER A 701 42.50 3.74 -10.05
C SER A 701 41.58 4.15 -11.21
N MET A 702 42.17 4.59 -12.32
CA MET A 702 41.45 4.94 -13.54
C MET A 702 40.92 3.69 -14.26
N ILE A 703 41.68 2.59 -14.31
CA ILE A 703 41.20 1.30 -14.86
C ILE A 703 39.96 0.83 -14.10
N ASN A 704 39.97 0.89 -12.77
CA ASN A 704 38.82 0.54 -11.94
C ASN A 704 37.61 1.45 -12.23
N THR A 705 37.86 2.76 -12.39
CA THR A 705 36.82 3.74 -12.71
C THR A 705 36.18 3.46 -14.09
N ILE A 706 36.99 3.12 -15.09
CA ILE A 706 36.48 2.71 -16.42
C ILE A 706 35.65 1.44 -16.26
N ASN A 707 36.14 0.41 -15.56
CA ASN A 707 35.39 -0.83 -15.35
C ASN A 707 34.04 -0.62 -14.63
N GLU A 708 33.96 0.29 -13.65
CA GLU A 708 32.69 0.68 -13.02
C GLU A 708 31.71 1.26 -14.05
N THR A 709 32.18 2.11 -14.97
CA THR A 709 31.31 2.63 -16.04
C THR A 709 30.81 1.56 -17.01
N LEU A 710 31.59 0.50 -17.23
CA LEU A 710 31.18 -0.64 -18.06
C LEU A 710 30.07 -1.45 -17.39
N LYS A 711 30.13 -1.61 -16.07
CA LYS A 711 29.10 -2.29 -15.27
C LYS A 711 27.78 -1.53 -15.21
N GLU A 712 27.85 -0.20 -15.21
CA GLU A 712 26.67 0.67 -15.21
C GLU A 712 26.08 0.93 -16.61
N ASN A 713 26.57 0.22 -17.63
CA ASN A 713 26.10 0.32 -19.02
C ASN A 713 26.26 1.73 -19.65
N ARG A 714 27.27 2.51 -19.25
CA ARG A 714 27.51 3.88 -19.72
C ARG A 714 28.47 3.93 -20.92
N SER A 715 28.01 3.48 -22.09
CA SER A 715 28.83 3.33 -23.30
C SER A 715 29.52 4.63 -23.76
N ASP A 716 28.82 5.76 -23.72
CA ASP A 716 29.32 7.01 -24.32
C ASP A 716 30.51 7.60 -23.55
N LEU A 717 30.47 7.54 -22.22
CA LEU A 717 31.59 7.97 -21.37
C LEU A 717 32.80 7.06 -21.55
N ALA A 718 32.58 5.74 -21.62
CA ALA A 718 33.64 4.77 -21.83
C ALA A 718 34.34 4.98 -23.18
N ILE A 719 33.59 5.21 -24.25
CA ILE A 719 34.12 5.47 -25.60
C ILE A 719 34.99 6.74 -25.61
N ILE A 720 34.53 7.84 -25.00
CA ILE A 720 35.31 9.09 -24.94
C ILE A 720 36.64 8.90 -24.20
N LEU A 721 36.63 8.13 -23.10
CA LEU A 721 37.86 7.82 -22.35
C LEU A 721 38.79 6.92 -23.17
N PHE A 722 38.25 5.91 -23.85
CA PHE A 722 39.02 5.04 -24.73
C PHE A 722 39.70 5.83 -25.84
N ASP A 723 38.98 6.68 -26.55
CA ASP A 723 39.56 7.52 -27.59
C ASP A 723 40.64 8.47 -27.03
N PHE A 724 40.39 9.07 -25.86
CA PHE A 724 41.37 9.94 -25.21
C PHE A 724 42.67 9.22 -24.85
N PHE A 725 42.60 8.06 -24.19
CA PHE A 725 43.79 7.34 -23.76
C PHE A 725 44.48 6.57 -24.89
N ASP A 726 43.74 6.16 -25.92
CA ASP A 726 44.28 5.53 -27.14
C ASP A 726 45.15 6.54 -27.92
N GLN A 727 44.67 7.79 -28.07
CA GLN A 727 45.46 8.88 -28.68
C GLN A 727 46.78 9.17 -27.95
N LYS A 728 46.87 8.82 -26.66
CA LYS A 728 48.06 9.01 -25.82
C LYS A 728 48.92 7.74 -25.70
N GLN A 729 48.62 6.71 -26.49
CA GLN A 729 49.32 5.40 -26.46
C GLN A 729 49.38 4.78 -25.05
N SER A 730 48.36 5.05 -24.22
CA SER A 730 48.36 4.67 -22.80
C SER A 730 47.63 3.34 -22.51
N ILE A 731 46.97 2.74 -23.52
CA ILE A 731 46.27 1.45 -23.41
C ILE A 731 47.07 0.37 -24.15
N ASN A 732 47.52 -0.66 -23.44
CA ASN A 732 48.15 -1.82 -24.06
C ASN A 732 47.13 -2.90 -24.46
N GLN A 733 47.56 -3.89 -25.23
CA GLN A 733 46.67 -4.96 -25.72
C GLN A 733 46.01 -5.77 -24.60
N SER A 734 46.70 -5.95 -23.46
CA SER A 734 46.15 -6.67 -22.30
C SER A 734 44.93 -5.94 -21.71
N LEU A 735 45.02 -4.63 -21.56
CA LEU A 735 43.93 -3.79 -21.07
C LEU A 735 42.74 -3.77 -22.05
N TRP A 736 43.00 -3.69 -23.36
CA TRP A 736 41.94 -3.80 -24.38
C TRP A 736 41.16 -5.12 -24.24
N ASN A 737 41.86 -6.23 -24.06
CA ASN A 737 41.23 -7.54 -23.86
C ASN A 737 40.44 -7.60 -22.54
N GLN A 738 40.96 -6.99 -21.46
CA GLN A 738 40.26 -6.92 -20.18
C GLN A 738 38.94 -6.15 -20.30
N PHE A 739 38.93 -4.98 -20.91
CA PHE A 739 37.71 -4.19 -21.11
C PHE A 739 36.68 -4.89 -22.00
N TYR A 740 37.14 -5.62 -23.02
CA TYR A 740 36.28 -6.43 -23.87
C TYR A 740 35.57 -7.55 -23.10
N GLN A 741 36.28 -8.29 -22.24
CA GLN A 741 35.69 -9.34 -21.41
C GLN A 741 34.67 -8.78 -20.40
N THR A 742 34.98 -7.66 -19.74
CA THR A 742 34.03 -7.00 -18.83
C THR A 742 32.74 -6.58 -19.57
N SER A 743 32.85 -6.14 -20.83
CA SER A 743 31.69 -5.72 -21.63
C SER A 743 30.78 -6.88 -22.06
N ILE A 744 31.34 -8.09 -22.24
CA ILE A 744 30.55 -9.31 -22.51
C ILE A 744 29.71 -9.67 -21.29
N GLN A 745 30.32 -9.65 -20.09
CA GLN A 745 29.65 -10.01 -18.84
C GLN A 745 28.48 -9.07 -18.51
N THR A 746 28.52 -7.81 -18.94
CA THR A 746 27.50 -6.81 -18.63
C THR A 746 26.42 -6.67 -19.71
N GLY A 747 26.56 -7.35 -20.86
CA GLY A 747 25.58 -7.29 -21.95
C GLY A 747 25.52 -5.94 -22.69
N ASN A 748 26.57 -5.11 -22.61
CA ASN A 748 26.60 -3.77 -23.23
C ASN A 748 26.91 -3.84 -24.74
N LEU A 749 25.87 -3.99 -25.56
CA LEU A 749 26.00 -4.17 -27.02
C LEU A 749 26.71 -3.02 -27.76
N PRO A 750 26.42 -1.72 -27.53
CA PRO A 750 27.12 -0.62 -28.19
C PRO A 750 28.64 -0.64 -27.96
N LEU A 751 29.07 -0.97 -26.74
CA LEU A 751 30.48 -0.97 -26.38
C LEU A 751 31.24 -2.17 -26.97
N LEU A 752 30.58 -3.33 -27.05
CA LEU A 752 31.14 -4.52 -27.70
C LEU A 752 31.46 -4.26 -29.17
N ILE A 753 30.57 -3.54 -29.87
CA ILE A 753 30.79 -3.15 -31.27
C ILE A 753 32.01 -2.23 -31.38
N TYR A 754 32.10 -1.20 -30.53
CA TYR A 754 33.23 -0.27 -30.51
C TYR A 754 34.57 -0.98 -30.23
N LEU A 755 34.64 -1.79 -29.16
CA LEU A 755 35.85 -2.50 -28.76
C LEU A 755 36.28 -3.56 -29.78
N SER A 756 35.34 -4.25 -30.42
CA SER A 756 35.62 -5.22 -31.49
C SER A 756 36.33 -4.56 -32.68
N ASN A 757 35.88 -3.36 -33.06
CA ASN A 757 36.49 -2.60 -34.15
C ASN A 757 37.90 -2.10 -33.80
N LYS A 758 38.10 -1.59 -32.58
CA LYS A 758 39.41 -1.11 -32.10
C LYS A 758 40.44 -2.24 -31.95
N ILE A 759 40.05 -3.41 -31.44
CA ILE A 759 40.95 -4.57 -31.32
C ILE A 759 41.36 -5.10 -32.69
N LYS A 760 40.47 -5.02 -33.69
CA LYS A 760 40.78 -5.39 -35.08
C LYS A 760 41.73 -4.41 -35.76
N SER A 761 41.65 -3.12 -35.46
CA SER A 761 42.54 -2.11 -36.07
C SER A 761 43.96 -2.07 -35.46
N ASN A 762 44.14 -2.59 -34.24
CA ASN A 762 45.43 -2.63 -33.54
C ASN A 762 46.22 -3.93 -33.78
N LYS A 763 45.61 -4.94 -34.44
CA LYS A 763 46.28 -6.14 -34.95
C LYS A 763 46.69 -5.93 -36.39
#